data_AF-A0AB37T1U9-F1
#
_entry.id   AF-A0AB37T1U9-F1
#
_cell.length_a   1.000
_cell.length_b   1.000
_cell.length_c   1.000
_cell.angle_alpha   90.00
_cell.angle_beta   90.00
_cell.angle_gamma   90.00
#
_symmetry.space_group_name_H-M   'P 1'
#
loop_
_entity.id
_entity.type
_entity.pdbx_description
1 polymer ?
#
loop_
_entity_poly.entity_id
_entity_poly.type
_entity_poly.pdbx_seq_one_letter_code
_entity_poly.pdbx_strand_id
1 'polypeptide(L)'
;MRSSLRRAPLRTLAVLATVALLPGLVAQPASAAVPVKGWPAPIDGSTWENQDHMTWDDYRKPPGTNWADPSLKPTKRTFKGAVVLADYPDQEFAVTQPAHSTVFGNPGPAASDIPRAGVAKFYQDFLNKPQALNQGHTINEYWMEDSGGRMGVELTAFGPYRLPGKSFEYGMEFQPDACPPGANCKRDLRADAGAAWRADVGDVSKQFDFIFYLSAGQDESATWQEFGVMKFGEPGNVPAEFGPGVEGMPNAASTRYVPWTSWKSAASIWPNAVTGSSTQAESSGQAVYAHELSHILGIGDNYNNPFGTPPSRTYTGPWEMMSRGSFNGPGGPHTRWQIPATQGGSMGSHHMMRTKMKLDIIDPEDVLKIDRNQLASNGPVSARITARSVLPGKGAYSGINIALNGGDLSPKCDRSKDPFCDGGGYDNYTVEVVDRMGSDSFAPDSGVIIAKTKNKDNAPFEWIVDANPADIGMTDYKKPDGTAVPIPIGDYRQLNDAAFKAGTGSASKYEYTDEANKLKFLVSDVERDSKGVLSYVVTVASLDGAGAQARGVSLWPSAPAFAKQGLASCSFPVLNTGNAKGAAAPYNTDTYRLSASTSAKGWEVRLPNELSTVPFGGRSSATAHAKRAAGGDHVAHVKLTATSIADPAKTATSFCTAFAF
;
A
#
# COMPACT_ATOMS: atom_id res chain seq x y z
N MET A 1 -46.47 -44.33 -51.24
CA MET A 1 -46.51 -45.80 -51.40
C MET A 1 -46.66 -46.44 -50.02
N ARG A 2 -47.87 -46.96 -49.73
CA ARG A 2 -48.18 -48.36 -49.33
C ARG A 2 -47.62 -48.77 -47.96
N SER A 3 -48.44 -48.77 -46.90
CA SER A 3 -49.37 -49.85 -46.48
C SER A 3 -48.60 -51.06 -45.89
N SER A 4 -48.61 -51.31 -44.59
CA SER A 4 -49.66 -51.96 -43.78
C SER A 4 -49.51 -53.49 -43.65
N LEU A 5 -49.91 -54.01 -42.47
CA LEU A 5 -50.44 -55.36 -42.16
C LEU A 5 -49.41 -56.45 -41.82
N ARG A 6 -49.31 -56.84 -40.54
CA ARG A 6 -50.06 -57.89 -39.80
C ARG A 6 -49.55 -59.32 -40.05
N ARG A 7 -49.23 -60.05 -38.97
CA ARG A 7 -49.95 -61.26 -38.48
C ARG A 7 -49.21 -61.92 -37.31
N ALA A 8 -49.96 -62.24 -36.25
CA ALA A 8 -49.61 -63.22 -35.20
C ALA A 8 -49.82 -64.66 -35.74
N PRO A 9 -49.41 -65.74 -35.03
CA PRO A 9 -50.25 -66.25 -33.94
C PRO A 9 -49.54 -66.95 -32.75
N LEU A 10 -50.37 -67.18 -31.72
CA LEU A 10 -50.31 -67.99 -30.50
C LEU A 10 -49.49 -69.31 -30.53
N ARG A 11 -48.98 -69.71 -29.34
CA ARG A 11 -49.36 -70.93 -28.57
C ARG A 11 -48.44 -71.09 -27.33
N THR A 12 -48.94 -70.84 -26.11
CA THR A 12 -49.47 -71.79 -25.08
C THR A 12 -48.42 -72.57 -24.25
N LEU A 13 -48.54 -72.36 -22.92
CA LEU A 13 -48.34 -73.30 -21.77
C LEU A 13 -46.94 -73.94 -21.60
N ALA A 14 -46.39 -74.18 -20.40
CA ALA A 14 -46.82 -74.03 -19.01
C ALA A 14 -45.60 -74.16 -18.07
N VAL A 15 -45.63 -73.37 -16.99
CA VAL A 15 -45.37 -73.71 -15.57
C VAL A 15 -44.30 -74.80 -15.26
N LEU A 16 -43.24 -74.43 -14.52
CA LEU A 16 -43.01 -74.85 -13.13
C LEU A 16 -41.83 -74.10 -12.48
N ALA A 17 -42.05 -73.62 -11.25
CA ALA A 17 -41.10 -72.97 -10.33
C ALA A 17 -40.07 -74.00 -9.79
N THR A 18 -38.89 -73.66 -9.23
CA THR A 18 -38.61 -72.77 -8.08
C THR A 18 -37.09 -72.57 -7.85
N VAL A 19 -36.71 -71.35 -7.49
CA VAL A 19 -35.71 -70.88 -6.49
C VAL A 19 -34.19 -71.10 -6.70
N ALA A 20 -33.45 -70.00 -6.90
CA ALA A 20 -32.25 -69.62 -6.10
C ALA A 20 -31.74 -68.18 -6.40
N LEU A 21 -31.89 -67.31 -5.38
CA LEU A 21 -31.08 -66.13 -4.99
C LEU A 21 -30.31 -65.28 -6.04
N LEU A 22 -30.78 -64.05 -6.25
CA LEU A 22 -29.98 -62.89 -6.66
C LEU A 22 -30.40 -61.67 -5.80
N PRO A 23 -29.47 -60.93 -5.16
CA PRO A 23 -29.81 -59.77 -4.37
C PRO A 23 -30.26 -58.64 -5.28
N GLY A 24 -31.50 -58.19 -5.11
CA GLY A 24 -32.00 -57.00 -5.80
C GLY A 24 -31.23 -55.77 -5.33
N LEU A 25 -30.51 -55.13 -6.25
CA LEU A 25 -30.13 -53.73 -6.11
C LEU A 25 -31.41 -52.90 -5.98
N VAL A 26 -31.75 -52.52 -4.75
CA VAL A 26 -32.58 -51.34 -4.52
C VAL A 26 -31.68 -50.14 -4.75
N ALA A 27 -31.63 -49.65 -6.00
CA ALA A 27 -31.12 -48.31 -6.24
C ALA A 27 -32.12 -47.34 -5.58
N GLN A 28 -31.82 -46.94 -4.33
CA GLN A 28 -32.45 -45.75 -3.75
C GLN A 28 -32.14 -44.58 -4.71
N PRO A 29 -33.12 -43.72 -5.04
CA PRO A 29 -32.78 -42.46 -5.65
C PRO A 29 -31.91 -41.73 -4.63
N ALA A 30 -30.61 -41.57 -4.93
CA ALA A 30 -29.81 -40.62 -4.21
C ALA A 30 -30.51 -39.28 -4.41
N SER A 31 -31.21 -38.79 -3.38
CA SER A 31 -31.70 -37.42 -3.35
C SER A 31 -30.48 -36.54 -3.57
N ALA A 32 -30.33 -36.04 -4.79
CA ALA A 32 -29.30 -35.06 -5.10
C ALA A 32 -29.53 -33.91 -4.13
N ALA A 33 -28.62 -33.75 -3.17
CA ALA A 33 -28.70 -32.67 -2.21
C ALA A 33 -28.78 -31.37 -3.00
N VAL A 34 -29.85 -30.59 -2.79
CA VAL A 34 -29.97 -29.27 -3.42
C VAL A 34 -28.71 -28.49 -3.09
N PRO A 35 -27.95 -27.99 -4.09
CA PRO A 35 -26.70 -27.30 -3.83
C PRO A 35 -26.95 -26.13 -2.88
N VAL A 36 -26.27 -26.15 -1.74
CA VAL A 36 -26.38 -25.09 -0.73
C VAL A 36 -25.48 -23.93 -1.15
N LYS A 37 -26.05 -22.73 -1.26
CA LYS A 37 -25.30 -21.52 -1.63
C LYS A 37 -24.16 -21.28 -0.63
N GLY A 38 -23.01 -20.83 -1.15
CA GLY A 38 -21.91 -20.31 -0.34
C GLY A 38 -22.33 -19.08 0.48
N TRP A 39 -21.48 -18.66 1.42
CA TRP A 39 -21.65 -17.37 2.06
C TRP A 39 -21.47 -16.24 1.03
N PRO A 40 -22.16 -15.09 1.18
CA PRO A 40 -21.84 -13.90 0.40
C PRO A 40 -20.37 -13.49 0.57
N ALA A 41 -19.84 -12.77 -0.40
CA ALA A 41 -18.52 -12.14 -0.26
C ALA A 41 -18.52 -11.14 0.91
N PRO A 42 -17.36 -10.90 1.55
CA PRO A 42 -17.21 -9.82 2.52
C PRO A 42 -17.63 -8.47 1.94
N ILE A 43 -18.07 -7.54 2.80
CA ILE A 43 -18.37 -6.17 2.35
C ILE A 43 -17.10 -5.46 1.88
N ASP A 44 -15.96 -5.86 2.42
CA ASP A 44 -14.63 -5.45 2.02
C ASP A 44 -13.84 -6.68 1.57
N GLY A 45 -14.00 -7.02 0.30
CA GLY A 45 -13.32 -8.16 -0.33
C GLY A 45 -11.91 -7.85 -0.82
N SER A 46 -11.37 -6.65 -0.55
CA SER A 46 -10.04 -6.27 -1.02
C SER A 46 -8.95 -7.07 -0.30
N THR A 47 -7.95 -7.48 -1.06
CA THR A 47 -6.79 -8.23 -0.58
C THR A 47 -5.52 -7.55 -1.06
N TRP A 48 -4.46 -7.67 -0.26
CA TRP A 48 -3.15 -7.20 -0.67
C TRP A 48 -2.60 -8.02 -1.86
N GLU A 49 -1.67 -7.42 -2.58
CA GLU A 49 -0.94 -8.03 -3.68
C GLU A 49 0.56 -7.73 -3.56
N ASN A 50 1.39 -8.71 -3.91
CA ASN A 50 2.82 -8.48 -3.99
C ASN A 50 3.13 -7.59 -5.20
N GLN A 51 3.87 -6.51 -4.95
CA GLN A 51 4.27 -5.54 -5.96
C GLN A 51 5.11 -6.17 -7.08
N ASP A 52 5.82 -7.26 -6.80
CA ASP A 52 6.55 -8.05 -7.80
C ASP A 52 5.63 -8.59 -8.92
N HIS A 53 4.33 -8.75 -8.63
CA HIS A 53 3.35 -9.28 -9.58
C HIS A 53 2.56 -8.19 -10.31
N MET A 54 2.69 -6.93 -9.87
CA MET A 54 1.97 -5.82 -10.48
C MET A 54 2.60 -5.42 -11.81
N THR A 55 1.75 -4.94 -12.71
CA THR A 55 2.10 -4.46 -14.05
C THR A 55 1.44 -3.10 -14.31
N TRP A 56 1.76 -2.45 -15.41
CA TRP A 56 1.06 -1.21 -15.79
C TRP A 56 -0.45 -1.40 -16.00
N ASP A 57 -0.94 -2.63 -16.20
CA ASP A 57 -2.37 -2.94 -16.26
C ASP A 57 -3.08 -2.76 -14.90
N ASP A 58 -2.33 -2.64 -13.81
CA ASP A 58 -2.84 -2.37 -12.46
C ASP A 58 -3.02 -0.88 -12.19
N TYR A 59 -2.49 0.00 -13.04
CA TYR A 59 -2.73 1.44 -12.90
C TYR A 59 -4.23 1.76 -13.02
N ARG A 60 -4.74 2.54 -12.07
CA ARG A 60 -6.12 3.04 -12.08
C ARG A 60 -6.08 4.54 -11.92
N LYS A 61 -6.62 5.27 -12.89
CA LYS A 61 -6.68 6.74 -12.82
C LYS A 61 -7.67 7.20 -11.74
N PRO A 62 -7.33 8.19 -10.89
CA PRO A 62 -8.29 8.80 -9.97
C PRO A 62 -9.45 9.47 -10.72
N PRO A 63 -10.70 9.33 -10.26
CA PRO A 63 -11.85 9.89 -10.94
C PRO A 63 -11.89 11.42 -10.83
N GLY A 64 -12.28 12.08 -11.93
CA GLY A 64 -12.56 13.53 -11.94
C GLY A 64 -11.34 14.43 -12.09
N THR A 65 -10.12 13.89 -12.18
CA THR A 65 -8.89 14.67 -12.38
C THR A 65 -8.10 14.17 -13.59
N ASN A 66 -7.15 14.97 -14.06
CA ASN A 66 -6.20 14.57 -15.10
C ASN A 66 -4.83 15.20 -14.80
N TRP A 67 -4.18 14.77 -13.72
CA TRP A 67 -2.97 15.42 -13.22
C TRP A 67 -1.77 15.38 -14.19
N ALA A 68 -1.77 14.43 -15.13
CA ALA A 68 -0.81 14.38 -16.24
C ALA A 68 -0.99 15.47 -17.30
N ASP A 69 -2.10 16.21 -17.31
CA ASP A 69 -2.33 17.28 -18.29
C ASP A 69 -1.37 18.47 -18.04
N PRO A 70 -0.44 18.75 -18.96
CA PRO A 70 0.55 19.81 -18.78
C PRO A 70 -0.05 21.23 -18.82
N SER A 71 -1.31 21.37 -19.25
CA SER A 71 -2.01 22.66 -19.23
C SER A 71 -2.48 23.06 -17.84
N LEU A 72 -2.63 22.10 -16.91
CA LEU A 72 -3.02 22.39 -15.53
C LEU A 72 -1.95 23.21 -14.82
N LYS A 73 -2.40 24.14 -13.98
CA LYS A 73 -1.52 25.03 -13.19
C LYS A 73 -1.72 24.75 -11.70
N PRO A 74 -0.63 24.57 -10.93
CA PRO A 74 -0.72 24.45 -9.49
C PRO A 74 -1.40 25.68 -8.88
N THR A 75 -2.22 25.47 -7.86
CA THR A 75 -2.96 26.55 -7.19
C THR A 75 -2.12 27.31 -6.16
N LYS A 76 -0.98 26.78 -5.72
CA LYS A 76 -0.07 27.43 -4.76
C LYS A 76 1.30 27.71 -5.35
N ARG A 77 2.00 26.69 -5.88
CA ARG A 77 3.39 26.85 -6.33
C ARG A 77 3.80 25.85 -7.41
N THR A 78 4.57 26.32 -8.37
CA THR A 78 5.39 25.47 -9.25
C THR A 78 6.85 25.59 -8.81
N PHE A 79 7.52 24.47 -8.58
CA PHE A 79 8.96 24.44 -8.31
C PHE A 79 9.74 24.18 -9.59
N LYS A 80 10.82 24.94 -9.80
CA LYS A 80 11.73 24.80 -10.94
C LYS A 80 12.98 24.05 -10.53
N GLY A 81 13.18 22.86 -11.09
CA GLY A 81 14.36 22.04 -10.85
C GLY A 81 15.34 22.04 -12.02
N ALA A 82 16.64 22.10 -11.75
CA ALA A 82 17.66 21.77 -12.75
C ALA A 82 17.98 20.27 -12.67
N VAL A 83 18.02 19.57 -13.80
CA VAL A 83 18.56 18.20 -13.90
C VAL A 83 19.94 18.30 -14.54
N VAL A 84 20.99 18.18 -13.74
CA VAL A 84 22.38 18.31 -14.18
C VAL A 84 22.94 16.91 -14.44
N LEU A 85 23.09 16.56 -15.72
CA LEU A 85 23.55 15.24 -16.13
C LEU A 85 25.08 15.19 -16.15
N ALA A 86 25.65 14.11 -15.60
CA ALA A 86 27.08 13.91 -15.54
C ALA A 86 27.49 12.49 -15.98
N ASP A 87 28.50 12.41 -16.84
CA ASP A 87 29.12 11.15 -17.28
C ASP A 87 30.62 11.13 -16.98
N TYR A 88 31.26 9.97 -17.16
CA TYR A 88 32.61 9.71 -16.67
C TYR A 88 33.55 9.27 -17.78
N PRO A 89 34.88 9.40 -17.63
CA PRO A 89 35.86 8.89 -18.59
C PRO A 89 35.71 7.40 -18.90
N ASP A 90 35.23 6.60 -17.95
CA ASP A 90 35.06 5.15 -18.06
C ASP A 90 33.60 4.69 -18.15
N GLN A 91 32.63 5.61 -18.07
CA GLN A 91 31.20 5.28 -18.11
C GLN A 91 30.39 6.42 -18.72
N GLU A 92 29.87 6.16 -19.92
CA GLU A 92 28.88 7.03 -20.58
C GLU A 92 27.47 6.71 -20.08
N PHE A 93 26.51 7.59 -20.38
CA PHE A 93 25.09 7.30 -20.14
C PHE A 93 24.69 5.99 -20.82
N ALA A 94 24.07 5.05 -20.11
CA ALA A 94 23.71 3.75 -20.64
C ALA A 94 22.84 3.88 -21.89
N VAL A 95 21.90 4.83 -21.91
CA VAL A 95 21.01 5.09 -23.05
C VAL A 95 21.73 5.50 -24.35
N THR A 96 23.02 5.87 -24.30
CA THR A 96 23.82 6.14 -25.51
C THR A 96 24.39 4.89 -26.17
N GLN A 97 24.30 3.74 -25.50
CA GLN A 97 24.87 2.48 -25.95
C GLN A 97 23.79 1.59 -26.60
N PRO A 98 24.20 0.54 -27.34
CA PRO A 98 23.26 -0.44 -27.88
C PRO A 98 22.46 -1.13 -26.77
N ALA A 99 21.23 -1.56 -27.08
CA ALA A 99 20.41 -2.29 -26.13
C ALA A 99 21.15 -3.50 -25.54
N HIS A 100 21.07 -3.66 -24.21
CA HIS A 100 21.68 -4.74 -23.43
C HIS A 100 23.22 -4.80 -23.47
N SER A 101 23.91 -3.71 -23.80
CA SER A 101 25.37 -3.70 -23.94
C SER A 101 26.15 -3.63 -22.62
N THR A 102 25.57 -3.05 -21.56
CA THR A 102 26.27 -2.92 -20.28
C THR A 102 26.31 -4.26 -19.54
N VAL A 103 27.22 -4.39 -18.57
CA VAL A 103 27.34 -5.60 -17.74
C VAL A 103 26.04 -5.94 -16.97
N PHE A 104 25.22 -4.92 -16.71
CA PHE A 104 23.91 -5.06 -16.08
C PHE A 104 22.79 -5.43 -17.06
N GLY A 105 23.05 -5.51 -18.37
CA GLY A 105 22.02 -5.79 -19.38
C GLY A 105 21.17 -4.56 -19.74
N ASN A 106 21.64 -3.36 -19.43
CA ASN A 106 21.06 -2.07 -19.81
C ASN A 106 21.82 -1.45 -21.01
N PRO A 107 21.25 -0.45 -21.70
CA PRO A 107 19.87 0.02 -21.59
C PRO A 107 18.89 -1.01 -22.18
N GLY A 108 17.61 -0.91 -21.81
CA GLY A 108 16.54 -1.68 -22.44
C GLY A 108 16.28 -1.21 -23.87
N PRO A 109 15.61 -2.04 -24.70
CA PRO A 109 15.39 -1.75 -26.12
C PRO A 109 14.41 -0.60 -26.37
N ALA A 110 13.69 -0.15 -25.34
CA ALA A 110 12.75 0.97 -25.44
C ALA A 110 13.47 2.33 -25.57
N ALA A 111 14.74 2.43 -25.13
CA ALA A 111 15.58 3.60 -25.34
C ALA A 111 17.06 3.22 -25.31
N SER A 112 17.66 3.10 -26.49
CA SER A 112 19.09 2.83 -26.70
C SER A 112 19.62 3.69 -27.84
N ASP A 113 20.94 3.73 -28.01
CA ASP A 113 21.62 4.41 -29.13
C ASP A 113 21.27 5.90 -29.25
N ILE A 114 20.89 6.55 -28.14
CA ILE A 114 20.60 7.98 -28.10
C ILE A 114 21.92 8.75 -28.24
N PRO A 115 22.07 9.65 -29.22
CA PRO A 115 23.28 10.45 -29.33
C PRO A 115 23.56 11.21 -28.03
N ARG A 116 24.82 11.26 -27.58
CA ARG A 116 25.21 11.93 -26.32
C ARG A 116 24.66 13.36 -26.19
N ALA A 117 24.61 14.12 -27.29
CA ALA A 117 24.05 15.48 -27.33
C ALA A 117 22.51 15.55 -27.08
N GLY A 118 21.80 14.43 -27.25
CA GLY A 118 20.36 14.32 -27.01
C GLY A 118 19.99 13.85 -25.61
N VAL A 119 20.95 13.42 -24.78
CA VAL A 119 20.68 12.76 -23.49
C VAL A 119 19.98 13.67 -22.48
N ALA A 120 20.41 14.93 -22.35
CA ALA A 120 19.73 15.89 -21.45
C ALA A 120 18.27 16.09 -21.86
N LYS A 121 18.02 16.28 -23.15
CA LYS A 121 16.67 16.43 -23.69
C LYS A 121 15.82 15.17 -23.49
N PHE A 122 16.41 13.99 -23.63
CA PHE A 122 15.75 12.71 -23.37
C PHE A 122 15.27 12.62 -21.92
N TYR A 123 16.13 12.83 -20.92
CA TYR A 123 15.74 12.76 -19.51
C TYR A 123 14.80 13.90 -19.09
N GLN A 124 14.95 15.10 -19.65
CA GLN A 124 13.98 16.18 -19.44
C GLN A 124 12.57 15.78 -19.89
N ASP A 125 12.45 15.18 -21.08
CA ASP A 125 11.17 14.75 -21.62
C ASP A 125 10.63 13.54 -20.85
N PHE A 126 11.49 12.57 -20.51
CA PHE A 126 11.10 11.40 -19.72
C PHE A 126 10.48 11.77 -18.37
N LEU A 127 10.97 12.84 -17.72
CA LEU A 127 10.45 13.28 -16.42
C LEU A 127 9.27 14.25 -16.53
N ASN A 128 9.22 15.12 -17.54
CA ASN A 128 8.22 16.19 -17.62
C ASN A 128 7.04 15.92 -18.56
N LYS A 129 7.20 15.05 -19.57
CA LYS A 129 6.21 14.93 -20.66
C LYS A 129 5.49 13.59 -20.61
N PRO A 130 4.15 13.58 -20.59
CA PRO A 130 3.39 12.36 -20.81
C PRO A 130 3.74 11.78 -22.18
N GLN A 131 4.26 10.55 -22.22
CA GLN A 131 4.65 9.87 -23.45
C GLN A 131 4.56 8.35 -23.30
N ALA A 132 4.67 7.61 -24.41
CA ALA A 132 4.57 6.15 -24.37
C ALA A 132 5.63 5.50 -23.45
N LEU A 133 6.86 6.03 -23.44
CA LEU A 133 7.97 5.47 -22.66
C LEU A 133 7.72 5.50 -21.14
N ASN A 134 7.11 6.58 -20.62
CA ASN A 134 6.78 6.71 -19.20
C ASN A 134 5.30 6.38 -18.92
N GLN A 135 4.62 5.71 -19.86
CA GLN A 135 3.20 5.35 -19.75
C GLN A 135 2.26 6.54 -19.54
N GLY A 136 2.68 7.74 -19.94
CA GLY A 136 1.93 8.98 -19.73
C GLY A 136 2.18 9.64 -18.38
N HIS A 137 3.09 9.12 -17.55
CA HIS A 137 3.28 9.58 -16.18
C HIS A 137 4.52 10.45 -15.99
N THR A 138 4.39 11.47 -15.15
CA THR A 138 5.41 12.52 -14.97
C THR A 138 5.63 12.90 -13.52
N ILE A 139 6.79 13.50 -13.22
CA ILE A 139 7.05 14.02 -11.87
C ILE A 139 6.07 15.14 -11.50
N ASN A 140 5.64 15.95 -12.48
CA ASN A 140 4.65 16.99 -12.25
C ASN A 140 3.28 16.39 -11.91
N GLU A 141 2.88 15.31 -12.58
CA GLU A 141 1.64 14.58 -12.25
C GLU A 141 1.65 14.13 -10.79
N TYR A 142 2.74 13.50 -10.33
CA TYR A 142 2.86 13.04 -8.94
C TYR A 142 2.59 14.19 -7.95
N TRP A 143 3.29 15.32 -8.11
CA TRP A 143 3.13 16.45 -7.18
C TRP A 143 1.76 17.12 -7.28
N MET A 144 1.17 17.18 -8.49
CA MET A 144 -0.18 17.68 -8.67
C MET A 144 -1.20 16.74 -8.02
N GLU A 145 -1.04 15.43 -8.14
CA GLU A 145 -1.94 14.46 -7.54
C GLU A 145 -1.82 14.44 -6.01
N ASP A 146 -0.61 14.25 -5.51
CA ASP A 146 -0.31 14.11 -4.08
C ASP A 146 -0.71 15.36 -3.28
N SER A 147 -0.73 16.53 -3.92
CA SER A 147 -1.11 17.80 -3.30
C SER A 147 -2.53 18.27 -3.62
N GLY A 148 -3.34 17.48 -4.34
CA GLY A 148 -4.66 17.91 -4.79
C GLY A 148 -4.63 19.15 -5.70
N GLY A 149 -3.57 19.31 -6.48
CA GLY A 149 -3.33 20.39 -7.42
C GLY A 149 -2.70 21.65 -6.81
N ARG A 150 -2.18 21.59 -5.58
CA ARG A 150 -1.56 22.74 -4.90
C ARG A 150 -0.14 22.99 -5.40
N MET A 151 0.62 21.92 -5.65
CA MET A 151 2.03 21.95 -6.03
C MET A 151 2.26 21.27 -7.37
N GLY A 152 3.23 21.78 -8.13
CA GLY A 152 3.73 21.14 -9.34
C GLY A 152 5.23 21.36 -9.51
N VAL A 153 5.81 20.69 -10.48
CA VAL A 153 7.26 20.67 -10.73
C VAL A 153 7.53 20.86 -12.21
N GLU A 154 8.52 21.67 -12.54
CA GLU A 154 9.03 21.86 -13.90
C GLU A 154 10.54 21.64 -13.88
N LEU A 155 11.03 20.70 -14.70
CA LEU A 155 12.45 20.38 -14.76
C LEU A 155 13.10 20.88 -16.05
N THR A 156 14.31 21.42 -15.96
CA THR A 156 15.17 21.75 -17.11
C THR A 156 16.47 20.96 -17.02
N ALA A 157 16.82 20.22 -18.06
CA ALA A 157 18.02 19.38 -18.07
C ALA A 157 19.22 20.07 -18.73
N PHE A 158 20.42 19.76 -18.23
CA PHE A 158 21.70 20.30 -18.66
C PHE A 158 22.75 19.19 -18.79
N GLY A 159 23.75 19.38 -19.65
CA GLY A 159 24.81 18.40 -19.89
C GLY A 159 24.50 17.41 -21.04
N PRO A 160 25.09 16.21 -21.05
CA PRO A 160 25.91 15.63 -19.98
C PRO A 160 27.31 16.27 -19.87
N TYR A 161 27.72 16.59 -18.64
CA TYR A 161 29.05 17.09 -18.32
C TYR A 161 30.01 15.93 -18.03
N ARG A 162 31.13 15.86 -18.76
CA ARG A 162 32.17 14.85 -18.52
C ARG A 162 32.97 15.23 -17.27
N LEU A 163 32.86 14.42 -16.23
CA LEU A 163 33.56 14.63 -14.97
C LEU A 163 35.04 14.27 -15.07
N PRO A 164 35.89 14.86 -14.20
CA PRO A 164 37.33 14.59 -14.20
C PRO A 164 37.70 13.21 -13.65
N GLY A 165 36.87 12.62 -12.81
CA GLY A 165 37.09 11.29 -12.23
C GLY A 165 36.31 10.17 -12.93
N LYS A 166 36.72 8.94 -12.69
CA LYS A 166 36.01 7.72 -13.11
C LYS A 166 34.76 7.48 -12.25
N SER A 167 33.77 6.74 -12.73
CA SER A 167 32.48 6.59 -12.03
C SER A 167 32.61 6.05 -10.61
N PHE A 168 33.43 5.02 -10.41
CA PHE A 168 33.67 4.41 -9.10
C PHE A 168 34.35 5.37 -8.11
N GLU A 169 35.03 6.42 -8.58
CA GLU A 169 35.64 7.43 -7.70
C GLU A 169 34.61 8.32 -6.99
N TYR A 170 33.36 8.31 -7.47
CA TYR A 170 32.21 9.00 -6.88
C TYR A 170 31.23 8.07 -6.17
N GLY A 171 31.29 6.75 -6.43
CA GLY A 171 30.30 5.79 -5.92
C GLY A 171 30.70 5.06 -4.63
N MET A 172 32.00 4.95 -4.34
CA MET A 172 32.50 4.12 -3.23
C MET A 172 32.58 4.82 -1.87
N GLU A 173 31.50 5.49 -1.46
CA GLU A 173 31.45 6.20 -0.17
C GLU A 173 31.55 5.24 1.03
N PHE A 174 30.98 4.03 0.92
CA PHE A 174 30.87 3.07 2.01
C PHE A 174 31.87 1.91 1.93
N GLN A 175 32.72 1.89 0.90
CA GLN A 175 33.61 0.78 0.56
C GLN A 175 35.08 1.22 0.45
N PRO A 176 35.67 1.84 1.50
CA PRO A 176 37.02 2.39 1.42
C PRO A 176 38.07 1.34 1.02
N ASP A 177 37.89 0.09 1.43
CA ASP A 177 38.82 -1.02 1.15
C ASP A 177 38.67 -1.60 -0.26
N ALA A 178 37.63 -1.23 -1.01
CA ALA A 178 37.39 -1.68 -2.38
C ALA A 178 37.82 -0.67 -3.45
N CYS A 179 38.36 0.48 -3.03
CA CYS A 179 38.86 1.51 -3.93
C CYS A 179 40.14 1.04 -4.66
N PRO A 180 40.19 1.08 -6.00
CA PRO A 180 41.39 0.75 -6.75
C PRO A 180 42.64 1.53 -6.32
N PRO A 181 43.81 0.88 -6.17
CA PRO A 181 45.05 1.56 -5.80
C PRO A 181 45.37 2.75 -6.72
N GLY A 182 45.66 3.90 -6.11
CA GLY A 182 45.99 5.14 -6.82
C GLY A 182 44.78 5.95 -7.33
N ALA A 183 43.55 5.47 -7.12
CA ALA A 183 42.34 6.24 -7.41
C ALA A 183 41.90 7.09 -6.21
N ASN A 184 41.07 8.10 -6.47
CA ASN A 184 40.49 8.97 -5.46
C ASN A 184 39.00 8.67 -5.27
N CYS A 185 38.65 7.66 -4.49
CA CYS A 185 37.24 7.34 -4.18
C CYS A 185 36.57 8.26 -3.15
N LYS A 186 36.98 9.53 -3.11
CA LYS A 186 36.43 10.58 -2.25
C LYS A 186 35.97 11.80 -3.05
N ARG A 187 35.77 11.63 -4.36
CA ARG A 187 35.29 12.71 -5.21
C ARG A 187 33.82 13.00 -4.91
N ASP A 188 33.42 14.26 -5.08
CA ASP A 188 32.06 14.71 -4.84
C ASP A 188 31.38 15.03 -6.17
N LEU A 189 30.33 14.27 -6.48
CA LEU A 189 29.53 14.41 -7.69
C LEU A 189 28.91 15.81 -7.79
N ARG A 190 28.38 16.34 -6.68
CA ARG A 190 27.74 17.68 -6.65
C ARG A 190 28.75 18.78 -6.88
N ALA A 191 29.94 18.63 -6.32
CA ALA A 191 31.01 19.60 -6.49
C ALA A 191 31.45 19.68 -7.95
N ASP A 192 31.80 18.54 -8.55
CA ASP A 192 32.36 18.49 -9.90
C ASP A 192 31.29 18.78 -10.98
N ALA A 193 30.12 18.12 -10.91
CA ALA A 193 29.04 18.35 -11.86
C ALA A 193 28.44 19.76 -11.71
N GLY A 194 28.30 20.25 -10.48
CA GLY A 194 27.80 21.60 -10.21
C GLY A 194 28.77 22.68 -10.70
N ALA A 195 30.09 22.47 -10.56
CA ALA A 195 31.09 23.38 -11.08
C ALA A 195 31.05 23.44 -12.62
N ALA A 196 30.99 22.28 -13.29
CA ALA A 196 30.88 22.20 -14.74
C ALA A 196 29.61 22.89 -15.26
N TRP A 197 28.46 22.61 -14.64
CA TRP A 197 27.19 23.24 -15.00
C TRP A 197 27.21 24.76 -14.84
N ARG A 198 27.67 25.27 -13.68
CA ARG A 198 27.74 26.72 -13.45
C ARG A 198 28.70 27.43 -14.39
N ALA A 199 29.80 26.78 -14.79
CA ALA A 199 30.73 27.32 -15.77
C ALA A 199 30.10 27.43 -17.17
N ASP A 200 29.23 26.49 -17.54
CA ASP A 200 28.53 26.47 -18.83
C ASP A 200 27.40 27.51 -18.90
N VAL A 201 26.52 27.55 -17.88
CA VAL A 201 25.28 28.33 -17.96
C VAL A 201 25.33 29.70 -17.26
N GLY A 202 26.36 29.95 -16.44
CA GLY A 202 26.50 31.20 -15.69
C GLY A 202 25.29 31.48 -14.79
N ASP A 203 24.79 32.73 -14.83
CA ASP A 203 23.69 33.18 -13.95
C ASP A 203 22.35 32.45 -14.15
N VAL A 204 22.18 31.70 -15.24
CA VAL A 204 21.00 30.84 -15.43
C VAL A 204 20.87 29.82 -14.29
N SER A 205 21.99 29.39 -13.68
CA SER A 205 21.97 28.45 -12.57
C SER A 205 21.21 28.95 -11.33
N LYS A 206 21.05 30.28 -11.19
CA LYS A 206 20.38 30.92 -10.03
C LYS A 206 18.85 30.94 -10.14
N GLN A 207 18.28 30.47 -11.26
CA GLN A 207 16.84 30.53 -11.53
C GLN A 207 16.06 29.32 -11.01
N PHE A 208 16.76 28.30 -10.50
CA PHE A 208 16.17 27.04 -10.06
C PHE A 208 16.01 27.01 -8.54
N ASP A 209 14.89 26.47 -8.07
CA ASP A 209 14.60 26.25 -6.65
C ASP A 209 15.46 25.10 -6.08
N PHE A 210 15.83 24.13 -6.91
CA PHE A 210 16.60 22.96 -6.52
C PHE A 210 17.35 22.31 -7.69
N ILE A 211 18.26 21.37 -7.38
CA ILE A 211 19.08 20.66 -8.37
C ILE A 211 19.01 19.15 -8.16
N PHE A 212 18.78 18.42 -9.24
CA PHE A 212 18.92 16.97 -9.36
C PHE A 212 20.18 16.67 -10.16
N TYR A 213 21.18 16.06 -9.54
CA TYR A 213 22.38 15.59 -10.23
C TYR A 213 22.17 14.16 -10.71
N LEU A 214 22.02 13.98 -12.02
CA LEU A 214 21.80 12.67 -12.63
C LEU A 214 23.12 12.09 -13.13
N SER A 215 23.60 11.05 -12.47
CA SER A 215 24.77 10.28 -12.85
C SER A 215 24.44 9.26 -13.94
N ALA A 216 25.35 9.11 -14.91
CA ALA A 216 25.38 7.95 -15.80
C ALA A 216 25.47 6.63 -14.99
N GLY A 217 24.79 5.59 -15.45
CA GLY A 217 24.79 4.26 -14.84
C GLY A 217 23.69 3.99 -13.82
N GLN A 218 23.86 2.92 -13.05
CA GLN A 218 22.93 2.45 -12.04
C GLN A 218 23.21 3.07 -10.67
N ASP A 219 22.24 2.97 -9.76
CA ASP A 219 22.47 3.16 -8.34
C ASP A 219 22.76 1.83 -7.62
N GLU A 220 23.58 1.89 -6.56
CA GLU A 220 23.93 0.73 -5.74
C GLU A 220 22.67 0.08 -5.13
N SER A 221 21.70 0.90 -4.70
CA SER A 221 20.49 0.44 -4.00
C SER A 221 19.63 -0.51 -4.83
N ALA A 222 19.60 -0.31 -6.15
CA ALA A 222 18.83 -1.10 -7.09
C ALA A 222 19.59 -2.33 -7.61
N THR A 223 20.93 -2.36 -7.53
CA THR A 223 21.76 -3.39 -8.17
C THR A 223 22.37 -4.39 -7.22
N TRP A 224 22.62 -4.01 -5.95
CA TRP A 224 23.44 -4.83 -5.05
C TRP A 224 22.89 -6.25 -4.85
N GLN A 225 21.57 -6.43 -4.82
CA GLN A 225 20.97 -7.73 -4.58
C GLN A 225 20.94 -8.56 -5.87
N GLU A 226 20.46 -7.93 -6.94
CA GLU A 226 20.30 -8.49 -8.28
C GLU A 226 21.62 -9.02 -8.83
N PHE A 227 22.64 -8.18 -8.83
CA PHE A 227 23.97 -8.48 -9.36
C PHE A 227 24.95 -8.84 -8.24
N GLY A 228 24.43 -9.41 -7.16
CA GLY A 228 25.21 -9.98 -6.06
C GLY A 228 24.67 -11.35 -5.70
N VAL A 229 24.03 -11.44 -4.54
CA VAL A 229 23.52 -12.69 -3.97
C VAL A 229 22.51 -13.42 -4.87
N MET A 230 21.67 -12.69 -5.60
CA MET A 230 20.65 -13.29 -6.49
C MET A 230 21.29 -13.97 -7.70
N LYS A 231 22.18 -13.27 -8.40
CA LYS A 231 22.80 -13.78 -9.63
C LYS A 231 23.94 -14.76 -9.38
N PHE A 232 24.75 -14.54 -8.35
CA PHE A 232 26.01 -15.29 -8.15
C PHE A 232 25.99 -16.26 -6.97
N GLY A 233 25.09 -16.08 -6.00
CA GLY A 233 24.95 -16.95 -4.82
C GLY A 233 26.04 -16.80 -3.77
N GLU A 234 27.31 -16.64 -4.18
CA GLU A 234 28.47 -16.44 -3.32
C GLU A 234 29.53 -15.52 -3.98
N PRO A 235 30.42 -14.87 -3.20
CA PRO A 235 31.38 -13.90 -3.74
C PRO A 235 32.35 -14.49 -4.77
N GLY A 236 32.74 -15.76 -4.60
CA GLY A 236 33.69 -16.44 -5.48
C GLY A 236 33.16 -16.69 -6.89
N ASN A 237 31.85 -16.62 -7.09
CA ASN A 237 31.21 -16.82 -8.39
C ASN A 237 31.05 -15.52 -9.19
N VAL A 238 31.47 -14.37 -8.63
CA VAL A 238 31.40 -13.09 -9.35
C VAL A 238 32.50 -13.05 -10.42
N PRO A 239 32.12 -12.97 -11.71
CA PRO A 239 33.09 -13.05 -12.80
C PRO A 239 33.82 -11.72 -13.00
N ALA A 240 34.91 -11.75 -13.77
CA ALA A 240 35.85 -10.63 -13.90
C ALA A 240 35.22 -9.37 -14.48
N GLU A 241 34.24 -9.49 -15.38
CA GLU A 241 33.50 -8.36 -15.96
C GLU A 241 32.68 -7.57 -14.92
N PHE A 242 32.35 -8.18 -13.78
CA PHE A 242 31.73 -7.54 -12.62
C PHE A 242 32.74 -7.03 -11.59
N GLY A 243 34.04 -7.21 -11.85
CA GLY A 243 35.15 -6.80 -11.00
C GLY A 243 35.75 -5.42 -11.35
N PRO A 244 36.77 -4.99 -10.59
CA PRO A 244 37.51 -3.74 -10.84
C PRO A 244 38.45 -3.82 -12.07
N GLY A 245 38.78 -5.02 -12.55
CA GLY A 245 39.81 -5.21 -13.58
C GLY A 245 41.23 -4.89 -13.09
N VAL A 246 41.46 -4.93 -11.78
CA VAL A 246 42.77 -4.67 -11.14
C VAL A 246 43.30 -5.97 -10.56
N GLU A 247 44.55 -6.31 -10.90
CA GLU A 247 45.21 -7.53 -10.41
C GLU A 247 45.25 -7.57 -8.87
N GLY A 248 44.88 -8.71 -8.30
CA GLY A 248 44.88 -8.94 -6.85
C GLY A 248 43.67 -8.37 -6.10
N MET A 249 42.75 -7.64 -6.76
CA MET A 249 41.51 -7.17 -6.14
C MET A 249 40.36 -8.18 -6.31
N PRO A 250 39.50 -8.38 -5.29
CA PRO A 250 38.31 -9.20 -5.43
C PRO A 250 37.29 -8.61 -6.41
N ASN A 251 36.53 -9.48 -7.10
CA ASN A 251 35.38 -9.06 -7.90
C ASN A 251 34.13 -8.74 -7.06
N ALA A 252 34.24 -8.82 -5.74
CA ALA A 252 33.15 -8.56 -4.79
C ALA A 252 33.59 -7.52 -3.76
N ALA A 253 32.65 -6.72 -3.28
CA ALA A 253 32.87 -5.71 -2.25
C ALA A 253 31.63 -5.59 -1.34
N SER A 254 31.81 -5.09 -0.12
CA SER A 254 30.71 -4.83 0.81
C SER A 254 29.82 -3.67 0.34
N THR A 255 28.66 -3.52 0.95
CA THR A 255 27.83 -2.32 0.84
C THR A 255 27.55 -1.76 2.22
N ARG A 256 26.78 -0.67 2.27
CA ARG A 256 26.22 -0.18 3.54
C ARG A 256 25.32 -1.20 4.25
N TYR A 257 24.71 -2.14 3.51
CA TYR A 257 23.69 -3.05 4.05
C TYR A 257 24.11 -4.50 4.16
N VAL A 258 24.98 -4.96 3.26
CA VAL A 258 25.34 -6.37 3.18
C VAL A 258 26.85 -6.57 3.11
N PRO A 259 27.35 -7.70 3.64
CA PRO A 259 28.77 -7.96 3.68
C PRO A 259 29.41 -8.11 2.29
N TRP A 260 28.63 -8.38 1.24
CA TRP A 260 29.14 -8.43 -0.13
C TRP A 260 28.05 -8.27 -1.21
N THR A 261 28.48 -7.77 -2.36
CA THR A 261 27.84 -7.84 -3.70
C THR A 261 28.96 -7.84 -4.76
N SER A 262 28.64 -7.81 -6.06
CA SER A 262 29.66 -7.58 -7.09
C SER A 262 30.29 -6.20 -6.96
N TRP A 263 31.58 -6.10 -7.28
CA TRP A 263 32.31 -4.84 -7.23
C TRP A 263 31.65 -3.76 -8.09
N LYS A 264 31.14 -4.09 -9.28
CA LYS A 264 30.40 -3.15 -10.14
C LYS A 264 29.15 -2.57 -9.48
N SER A 265 28.42 -3.37 -8.69
CA SER A 265 27.24 -2.88 -7.96
C SER A 265 27.66 -1.99 -6.78
N ALA A 266 28.66 -2.42 -6.00
CA ALA A 266 29.21 -1.65 -4.87
C ALA A 266 29.96 -0.37 -5.30
N ALA A 267 30.39 -0.29 -6.56
CA ALA A 267 31.04 0.89 -7.15
C ALA A 267 30.04 1.89 -7.75
N SER A 268 28.76 1.54 -7.82
CA SER A 268 27.71 2.40 -8.33
C SER A 268 27.36 3.49 -7.33
N ILE A 269 26.83 4.62 -7.81
CA ILE A 269 26.54 5.74 -6.92
C ILE A 269 25.40 5.41 -5.93
N TRP A 270 25.41 6.05 -4.77
CA TRP A 270 24.30 6.03 -3.82
C TRP A 270 23.49 7.33 -3.90
N PRO A 271 22.23 7.31 -4.39
CA PRO A 271 21.33 8.45 -4.36
C PRO A 271 21.12 8.98 -2.94
N ASN A 272 21.18 10.30 -2.78
CA ASN A 272 20.91 10.97 -1.52
C ASN A 272 20.52 12.43 -1.74
N ALA A 273 19.87 13.05 -0.75
CA ALA A 273 19.58 14.47 -0.71
C ALA A 273 20.38 15.22 0.35
N VAL A 274 20.59 16.50 0.06
CA VAL A 274 20.96 17.54 1.01
C VAL A 274 20.10 18.77 0.73
N THR A 275 20.14 19.77 1.60
CA THR A 275 19.43 21.03 1.37
C THR A 275 19.74 21.60 -0.02
N GLY A 276 18.70 21.76 -0.85
CA GLY A 276 18.78 22.36 -2.18
C GLY A 276 19.24 21.44 -3.31
N SER A 277 19.71 20.20 -3.05
CA SER A 277 20.06 19.28 -4.13
C SER A 277 20.09 17.80 -3.75
N SER A 278 19.87 16.95 -4.74
CA SER A 278 19.98 15.49 -4.60
C SER A 278 20.74 14.85 -5.75
N THR A 279 21.19 13.61 -5.57
CA THR A 279 21.85 12.79 -6.58
C THR A 279 20.93 11.63 -6.98
N GLN A 280 20.90 11.32 -8.27
CA GLN A 280 20.17 10.20 -8.86
C GLN A 280 21.06 9.47 -9.86
N ALA A 281 20.69 8.24 -10.20
CA ALA A 281 21.29 7.46 -11.28
C ALA A 281 20.29 7.33 -12.45
N GLU A 282 20.74 6.87 -13.61
CA GLU A 282 19.84 6.59 -14.75
C GLU A 282 18.80 5.50 -14.44
N SER A 283 19.10 4.61 -13.49
CA SER A 283 18.15 3.62 -12.98
C SER A 283 17.16 4.18 -11.95
N SER A 284 17.32 5.42 -11.49
CA SER A 284 16.39 6.02 -10.55
C SER A 284 15.07 6.34 -11.24
N GLY A 285 14.00 5.68 -10.83
CA GLY A 285 12.65 5.97 -11.32
C GLY A 285 12.08 7.28 -10.75
N GLN A 286 10.96 7.74 -11.32
CA GLN A 286 10.35 9.04 -10.98
C GLN A 286 10.01 9.17 -9.48
N ALA A 287 9.68 8.07 -8.81
CA ALA A 287 9.39 8.06 -7.38
C ALA A 287 10.62 8.41 -6.53
N VAL A 288 11.84 8.07 -6.99
CA VAL A 288 13.07 8.52 -6.33
C VAL A 288 13.18 10.04 -6.43
N TYR A 289 12.93 10.64 -7.59
CA TYR A 289 12.95 12.10 -7.71
C TYR A 289 11.89 12.78 -6.82
N ALA A 290 10.72 12.18 -6.65
CA ALA A 290 9.71 12.67 -5.71
C ALA A 290 10.20 12.59 -4.25
N HIS A 291 10.73 11.44 -3.82
CA HIS A 291 11.33 11.24 -2.50
C HIS A 291 12.43 12.28 -2.20
N GLU A 292 13.31 12.49 -3.16
CA GLU A 292 14.44 13.40 -3.02
C GLU A 292 14.01 14.88 -2.98
N LEU A 293 12.96 15.26 -3.73
CA LEU A 293 12.39 16.60 -3.60
C LEU A 293 11.75 16.80 -2.23
N SER A 294 11.10 15.79 -1.66
CA SER A 294 10.56 15.87 -0.30
C SER A 294 11.63 16.13 0.76
N HIS A 295 12.84 15.57 0.60
CA HIS A 295 13.99 15.94 1.43
C HIS A 295 14.40 17.39 1.27
N ILE A 296 14.47 17.88 0.03
CA ILE A 296 14.80 19.29 -0.26
C ILE A 296 13.77 20.24 0.34
N LEU A 297 12.50 19.80 0.46
CA LEU A 297 11.41 20.53 1.11
C LEU A 297 11.40 20.38 2.65
N GLY A 298 12.36 19.63 3.23
CA GLY A 298 12.59 19.58 4.66
C GLY A 298 11.91 18.42 5.39
N ILE A 299 11.73 17.27 4.71
CA ILE A 299 11.28 16.03 5.34
C ILE A 299 12.46 15.04 5.44
N GLY A 300 12.69 14.43 6.60
CA GLY A 300 13.70 13.38 6.79
C GLY A 300 13.26 12.00 6.27
N ASP A 301 14.17 11.02 6.35
CA ASP A 301 13.87 9.61 6.05
C ASP A 301 13.07 8.94 7.16
N ASN A 302 12.11 8.09 6.80
CA ASN A 302 11.34 7.26 7.72
C ASN A 302 11.35 5.77 7.33
N TYR A 303 12.54 5.20 7.18
CA TYR A 303 12.73 3.76 7.02
C TYR A 303 13.85 3.22 7.91
N ASN A 304 13.83 1.90 8.10
CA ASN A 304 14.85 1.11 8.75
C ASN A 304 15.87 0.55 7.74
N ASN A 305 16.98 0.01 8.23
CA ASN A 305 17.78 -0.95 7.45
C ASN A 305 17.13 -2.35 7.54
N PRO A 306 16.71 -2.99 6.43
CA PRO A 306 16.05 -4.31 6.45
C PRO A 306 16.94 -5.43 6.99
N PHE A 307 18.25 -5.25 6.85
CA PHE A 307 19.28 -6.21 7.21
C PHE A 307 20.06 -5.80 8.46
N GLY A 308 19.56 -4.80 9.19
CA GLY A 308 20.22 -4.28 10.39
C GLY A 308 20.37 -5.31 11.50
N THR A 309 21.45 -5.19 12.27
CA THR A 309 21.67 -5.96 13.51
C THR A 309 21.81 -4.96 14.68
N PRO A 310 20.91 -4.95 15.67
CA PRO A 310 19.72 -5.81 15.79
C PRO A 310 18.64 -5.50 14.73
N PRO A 311 17.76 -6.46 14.41
CA PRO A 311 16.69 -6.24 13.45
C PRO A 311 15.71 -5.18 13.95
N SER A 312 15.17 -4.39 13.03
CA SER A 312 14.07 -3.46 13.29
C SER A 312 13.04 -3.63 12.18
N ARG A 313 11.77 -3.80 12.53
CA ARG A 313 10.65 -3.86 11.59
C ARG A 313 10.53 -2.54 10.84
N THR A 314 10.10 -2.58 9.58
CA THR A 314 9.92 -1.37 8.74
C THR A 314 8.87 -0.37 9.29
N TYR A 315 9.11 0.94 9.24
CA TYR A 315 8.27 1.90 9.97
C TYR A 315 6.91 2.14 9.29
N THR A 316 6.95 2.51 8.00
CA THR A 316 5.78 2.79 7.15
C THR A 316 5.84 2.04 5.81
N GLY A 317 7.01 1.54 5.41
CA GLY A 317 7.17 0.61 4.30
C GLY A 317 6.64 1.14 2.96
N PRO A 318 5.76 0.40 2.25
CA PRO A 318 5.28 0.77 0.92
C PRO A 318 4.21 1.87 0.92
N TRP A 319 3.80 2.34 2.11
CA TRP A 319 2.67 3.25 2.29
C TRP A 319 3.06 4.73 2.35
N GLU A 320 4.36 5.02 2.46
CA GLU A 320 4.90 6.37 2.63
C GLU A 320 6.04 6.64 1.64
N MET A 321 5.96 7.78 0.95
CA MET A 321 6.98 8.23 0.01
C MET A 321 8.35 8.40 0.68
N MET A 322 8.40 8.89 1.92
CA MET A 322 9.64 9.00 2.73
C MET A 322 10.11 7.69 3.35
N SER A 323 9.52 6.56 2.93
CA SER A 323 9.93 5.21 3.27
C SER A 323 10.25 4.44 1.99
N ARG A 324 9.83 3.18 1.89
CA ARG A 324 9.95 2.38 0.65
C ARG A 324 8.73 2.49 -0.26
N GLY A 325 7.82 3.43 -0.01
CA GLY A 325 6.80 3.81 -0.98
C GLY A 325 7.40 4.35 -2.27
N SER A 326 8.62 4.91 -2.21
CA SER A 326 9.43 5.28 -3.37
C SER A 326 9.92 4.09 -4.21
N PHE A 327 9.77 2.85 -3.74
CA PHE A 327 10.14 1.64 -4.48
C PHE A 327 8.94 1.06 -5.25
N ASN A 328 7.73 1.57 -5.00
CA ASN A 328 6.53 1.11 -5.68
C ASN A 328 6.62 1.34 -7.20
N GLY A 329 5.86 0.54 -7.94
CA GLY A 329 5.87 0.49 -9.39
C GLY A 329 5.72 -0.96 -9.87
N PRO A 330 5.48 -1.16 -11.16
CA PRO A 330 5.30 -2.50 -11.70
C PRO A 330 6.57 -3.35 -11.57
N GLY A 331 6.42 -4.62 -11.26
CA GLY A 331 7.51 -5.57 -11.02
C GLY A 331 8.28 -5.36 -9.70
N GLY A 332 7.85 -4.42 -8.84
CA GLY A 332 8.38 -4.27 -7.49
C GLY A 332 9.88 -3.93 -7.42
N PRO A 333 10.54 -4.14 -6.26
CA PRO A 333 11.89 -3.67 -5.98
C PRO A 333 12.95 -4.30 -6.89
N HIS A 334 12.74 -5.54 -7.36
CA HIS A 334 13.69 -6.30 -8.19
C HIS A 334 13.77 -5.84 -9.65
N THR A 335 13.02 -4.81 -10.03
CA THR A 335 13.05 -4.22 -11.38
C THR A 335 13.59 -2.79 -11.41
N ARG A 336 13.98 -2.24 -10.25
CA ARG A 336 14.48 -0.86 -10.10
C ARG A 336 15.79 -0.59 -10.85
N TRP A 337 16.58 -1.61 -11.18
CA TRP A 337 17.89 -1.46 -11.81
C TRP A 337 17.83 -1.16 -13.32
N GLN A 338 16.65 -1.26 -13.93
CA GLN A 338 16.47 -1.12 -15.36
C GLN A 338 16.64 0.34 -15.82
N ILE A 339 17.19 0.54 -17.02
CA ILE A 339 17.35 1.84 -17.66
C ILE A 339 16.69 1.78 -19.06
N PRO A 340 15.72 2.66 -19.38
CA PRO A 340 15.10 3.64 -18.50
C PRO A 340 14.28 3.01 -17.37
N ALA A 341 14.17 3.73 -16.25
CA ALA A 341 13.48 3.26 -15.05
C ALA A 341 11.95 3.38 -15.18
N THR A 342 11.32 2.39 -15.85
CA THR A 342 9.87 2.35 -16.12
C THR A 342 9.12 1.29 -15.32
N GLN A 343 9.76 0.67 -14.33
CA GLN A 343 9.21 -0.43 -13.52
C GLN A 343 9.24 -0.06 -12.04
N GLY A 344 9.77 -0.88 -11.13
CA GLY A 344 9.95 -0.53 -9.73
C GLY A 344 10.59 0.86 -9.56
N GLY A 345 10.04 1.67 -8.67
CA GLY A 345 10.44 3.06 -8.44
C GLY A 345 9.95 4.06 -9.50
N SER A 346 9.19 3.64 -10.51
CA SER A 346 8.62 4.57 -11.52
C SER A 346 7.38 5.31 -11.03
N MET A 347 6.62 4.76 -10.07
CA MET A 347 5.41 5.37 -9.53
C MET A 347 5.25 5.01 -8.04
N GLY A 348 5.60 5.97 -7.18
CA GLY A 348 5.65 5.79 -5.74
C GLY A 348 4.30 5.98 -5.06
N SER A 349 4.20 5.59 -3.78
CA SER A 349 3.03 5.92 -2.97
C SER A 349 2.85 7.43 -2.80
N HIS A 350 1.65 7.87 -2.45
CA HIS A 350 1.46 9.20 -1.87
C HIS A 350 2.25 9.37 -0.56
N HIS A 351 2.44 10.62 -0.16
CA HIS A 351 2.78 10.94 1.23
C HIS A 351 1.60 10.61 2.15
N MET A 352 1.89 10.08 3.33
CA MET A 352 0.97 9.87 4.44
C MET A 352 0.52 11.21 5.02
N MET A 353 -0.60 11.16 5.73
CA MET A 353 -1.31 12.34 6.25
C MET A 353 -0.41 13.30 7.02
N ARG A 354 0.49 12.78 7.88
CA ARG A 354 1.41 13.62 8.65
C ARG A 354 2.37 14.37 7.74
N THR A 355 2.95 13.71 6.74
CA THR A 355 3.91 14.35 5.82
C THR A 355 3.19 15.33 4.89
N LYS A 356 1.97 15.02 4.43
CA LYS A 356 1.14 15.98 3.69
C LYS A 356 0.86 17.26 4.50
N MET A 357 0.52 17.13 5.78
CA MET A 357 0.31 18.29 6.67
C MET A 357 1.60 19.09 6.88
N LYS A 358 2.75 18.43 7.04
CA LYS A 358 4.03 19.12 7.26
C LYS A 358 4.50 19.89 6.02
N LEU A 359 4.23 19.36 4.83
CA LEU A 359 4.53 20.00 3.55
C LEU A 359 3.50 21.07 3.13
N ASP A 360 2.40 21.24 3.88
CA ASP A 360 1.27 22.11 3.52
C ASP A 360 0.63 21.78 2.14
N ILE A 361 0.65 20.50 1.78
CA ILE A 361 0.09 19.97 0.53
C ILE A 361 -1.30 19.36 0.68
N ILE A 362 -1.92 19.55 1.84
CA ILE A 362 -3.31 19.17 2.11
C ILE A 362 -4.05 20.36 2.69
N ASP A 363 -5.33 20.49 2.37
CA ASP A 363 -6.12 21.55 2.98
C ASP A 363 -6.34 21.26 4.48
N PRO A 364 -6.01 22.20 5.39
CA PRO A 364 -6.30 22.03 6.80
C PRO A 364 -7.78 21.77 7.11
N GLU A 365 -8.71 22.24 6.26
CA GLU A 365 -10.15 21.99 6.42
C GLU A 365 -10.54 20.54 6.09
N ASP A 366 -9.75 19.87 5.24
CA ASP A 366 -9.94 18.47 4.86
C ASP A 366 -9.39 17.49 5.90
N VAL A 367 -8.72 17.98 6.96
CA VAL A 367 -8.16 17.16 8.04
C VAL A 367 -8.99 17.35 9.32
N LEU A 368 -9.60 16.25 9.78
CA LEU A 368 -10.28 16.27 11.07
C LEU A 368 -9.26 16.24 12.22
N LYS A 369 -9.06 17.37 12.89
CA LYS A 369 -8.15 17.49 14.04
C LYS A 369 -8.91 17.31 15.34
N ILE A 370 -8.47 16.37 16.16
CA ILE A 370 -9.05 16.09 17.49
C ILE A 370 -7.96 15.91 18.53
N ASP A 371 -8.32 16.04 19.82
CA ASP A 371 -7.43 15.82 20.96
C ASP A 371 -7.89 14.58 21.72
N ARG A 372 -6.98 13.62 21.92
CA ARG A 372 -7.23 12.41 22.72
C ARG A 372 -7.87 12.74 24.06
N ASN A 373 -7.38 13.76 24.76
CA ASN A 373 -7.79 14.08 26.12
C ASN A 373 -9.21 14.65 26.20
N GLN A 374 -9.75 15.11 25.07
CA GLN A 374 -11.11 15.66 24.99
C GLN A 374 -12.15 14.61 24.61
N LEU A 375 -11.73 13.43 24.10
CA LEU A 375 -12.67 12.38 23.67
C LEU A 375 -13.51 11.83 24.82
N ALA A 376 -12.96 11.74 26.04
CA ALA A 376 -13.70 11.25 27.19
C ALA A 376 -14.88 12.17 27.56
N SER A 377 -14.70 13.49 27.44
CA SER A 377 -15.72 14.51 27.75
C SER A 377 -16.63 14.86 26.57
N ASN A 378 -16.11 14.83 25.35
CA ASN A 378 -16.84 15.21 24.14
C ASN A 378 -17.53 14.01 23.49
N GLY A 379 -17.06 12.80 23.77
CA GLY A 379 -17.57 11.55 23.21
C GLY A 379 -16.82 11.10 21.95
N PRO A 380 -17.14 9.88 21.46
CA PRO A 380 -16.56 9.33 20.24
C PRO A 380 -16.82 10.21 19.01
N VAL A 381 -15.88 10.16 18.09
CA VAL A 381 -15.90 10.86 16.80
C VAL A 381 -16.10 9.82 15.72
N SER A 382 -17.05 10.03 14.81
CA SER A 382 -17.18 9.21 13.59
C SER A 382 -17.01 10.11 12.37
N ALA A 383 -16.15 9.69 11.44
CA ALA A 383 -15.86 10.45 10.24
C ALA A 383 -15.80 9.52 9.02
N ARG A 384 -16.32 10.02 7.90
CA ARG A 384 -16.13 9.42 6.59
C ARG A 384 -14.79 9.92 6.04
N ILE A 385 -13.88 9.00 5.76
CA ILE A 385 -12.55 9.28 5.25
C ILE A 385 -12.49 8.82 3.79
N THR A 386 -12.18 9.74 2.89
CA THR A 386 -11.99 9.46 1.46
C THR A 386 -10.55 9.09 1.19
N ALA A 387 -10.33 8.19 0.22
CA ALA A 387 -8.99 7.76 -0.17
C ALA A 387 -8.09 8.96 -0.51
N ARG A 388 -6.85 8.95 -0.02
CA ARG A 388 -5.90 10.08 -0.09
C ARG A 388 -5.48 10.51 -1.51
N SER A 389 -5.82 9.69 -2.51
CA SER A 389 -5.66 9.97 -3.94
C SER A 389 -6.77 10.83 -4.55
N VAL A 390 -7.84 11.10 -3.79
CA VAL A 390 -9.01 11.87 -4.21
C VAL A 390 -9.34 12.94 -3.17
N LEU A 391 -9.62 14.16 -3.62
CA LEU A 391 -10.08 15.23 -2.74
C LEU A 391 -11.42 14.86 -2.09
N PRO A 392 -11.59 15.06 -0.77
CA PRO A 392 -12.79 14.65 -0.07
C PRO A 392 -14.00 15.47 -0.52
N GLY A 393 -15.15 14.79 -0.61
CA GLY A 393 -16.43 15.44 -0.84
C GLY A 393 -16.98 16.13 0.41
N LYS A 394 -18.07 16.89 0.25
CA LYS A 394 -18.77 17.53 1.37
C LYS A 394 -19.14 16.50 2.46
N GLY A 395 -18.69 16.75 3.69
CA GLY A 395 -18.98 15.91 4.85
C GLY A 395 -18.08 14.68 4.98
N ALA A 396 -17.03 14.58 4.16
CA ALA A 396 -15.92 13.66 4.31
C ALA A 396 -14.62 14.43 4.61
N TYR A 397 -13.59 13.70 5.02
CA TYR A 397 -12.25 14.22 5.27
C TYR A 397 -11.24 13.37 4.50
N SER A 398 -10.05 13.93 4.26
CA SER A 398 -8.90 13.17 3.76
C SER A 398 -8.28 12.28 4.86
N GLY A 399 -8.50 12.64 6.12
CA GLY A 399 -8.02 11.86 7.27
C GLY A 399 -8.32 12.51 8.63
N ILE A 400 -7.90 11.83 9.68
CA ILE A 400 -8.02 12.28 11.07
C ILE A 400 -6.61 12.45 11.65
N ASN A 401 -6.34 13.58 12.31
CA ASN A 401 -5.17 13.76 13.17
C ASN A 401 -5.61 13.85 14.64
N ILE A 402 -5.18 12.90 15.44
CA ILE A 402 -5.48 12.81 16.88
C ILE A 402 -4.24 13.24 17.66
N ALA A 403 -4.26 14.44 18.23
CA ALA A 403 -3.18 14.91 19.08
C ALA A 403 -3.15 14.11 20.40
N LEU A 404 -1.95 13.65 20.77
CA LEU A 404 -1.64 13.02 22.06
C LEU A 404 -1.13 14.08 23.04
N ASN A 405 -1.96 15.09 23.34
CA ASN A 405 -1.57 16.15 24.28
C ASN A 405 -1.17 15.53 25.63
N GLY A 406 0.00 15.89 26.15
CA GLY A 406 0.61 15.21 27.30
C GLY A 406 1.50 14.01 26.96
N GLY A 407 1.67 13.70 25.66
CA GLY A 407 2.57 12.68 25.13
C GLY A 407 1.93 11.31 24.91
N ASP A 408 2.64 10.46 24.14
CA ASP A 408 2.39 9.03 24.05
C ASP A 408 2.60 8.34 25.41
N LEU A 409 1.59 7.61 25.85
CA LEU A 409 1.55 6.91 27.15
C LEU A 409 2.00 5.44 27.05
N SER A 410 2.41 4.99 25.86
CA SER A 410 2.89 3.62 25.63
C SER A 410 4.06 3.29 26.57
N PRO A 411 4.11 2.06 27.11
CA PRO A 411 5.25 1.65 27.92
C PRO A 411 6.53 1.71 27.10
N LYS A 412 7.65 2.05 27.76
CA LYS A 412 8.96 2.04 27.09
C LYS A 412 9.29 0.61 26.64
N CYS A 413 9.79 0.49 25.42
CA CYS A 413 10.34 -0.73 24.86
C CYS A 413 11.81 -0.51 24.44
N ASP A 414 12.54 -1.60 24.18
CA ASP A 414 13.96 -1.57 23.84
C ASP A 414 14.15 -1.98 22.37
N ARG A 415 14.43 -0.99 21.51
CA ARG A 415 14.66 -1.21 20.07
C ARG A 415 15.86 -2.10 19.76
N SER A 416 16.75 -2.32 20.73
CA SER A 416 17.88 -3.24 20.56
C SER A 416 17.50 -4.71 20.78
N LYS A 417 16.33 -4.98 21.37
CA LYS A 417 15.87 -6.32 21.75
C LYS A 417 14.57 -6.74 21.09
N ASP A 418 13.75 -5.77 20.69
CA ASP A 418 12.45 -6.02 20.07
C ASP A 418 12.36 -5.30 18.72
N PRO A 419 12.30 -6.03 17.59
CA PRO A 419 12.17 -5.43 16.27
C PRO A 419 10.86 -4.65 16.08
N PHE A 420 9.82 -4.94 16.87
CA PHE A 420 8.52 -4.25 16.83
C PHE A 420 8.43 -3.06 17.79
N CYS A 421 9.53 -2.71 18.47
CA CYS A 421 9.56 -1.53 19.33
C CYS A 421 9.57 -0.24 18.50
N ASP A 422 8.50 0.55 18.65
CA ASP A 422 8.31 1.84 17.96
C ASP A 422 9.14 2.99 18.57
N GLY A 423 9.78 2.76 19.71
CA GLY A 423 10.60 3.72 20.45
C GLY A 423 9.81 4.80 21.22
N GLY A 424 8.48 4.83 21.11
CA GLY A 424 7.60 5.79 21.76
C GLY A 424 7.88 7.27 21.42
N GLY A 425 7.30 8.15 22.26
CA GLY A 425 7.48 9.60 22.13
C GLY A 425 6.76 10.20 20.94
N TYR A 426 5.59 9.65 20.59
CA TYR A 426 4.75 10.14 19.52
C TYR A 426 3.87 11.31 19.99
N ASP A 427 3.58 12.21 19.06
CA ASP A 427 2.78 13.42 19.30
C ASP A 427 1.33 13.24 18.85
N ASN A 428 1.07 12.34 17.89
CA ASN A 428 -0.25 12.12 17.33
C ASN A 428 -0.49 10.66 16.93
N TYR A 429 -1.76 10.33 16.69
CA TYR A 429 -2.14 9.32 15.70
C TYR A 429 -2.66 10.01 14.43
N THR A 430 -2.44 9.39 13.27
CA THR A 430 -3.11 9.72 12.02
C THR A 430 -3.90 8.53 11.50
N VAL A 431 -5.07 8.81 10.92
CA VAL A 431 -5.92 7.82 10.23
C VAL A 431 -6.18 8.31 8.81
N GLU A 432 -5.89 7.48 7.82
CA GLU A 432 -6.11 7.79 6.40
C GLU A 432 -6.61 6.55 5.64
N VAL A 433 -7.17 6.77 4.45
CA VAL A 433 -7.59 5.69 3.54
C VAL A 433 -6.66 5.67 2.33
N VAL A 434 -6.19 4.48 1.98
CA VAL A 434 -5.45 4.22 0.74
C VAL A 434 -6.35 3.44 -0.19
N ASP A 435 -6.34 3.79 -1.47
CA ASP A 435 -6.97 3.01 -2.54
C ASP A 435 -5.95 2.86 -3.66
N ARG A 436 -5.97 1.69 -4.33
CA ARG A 436 -5.05 1.40 -5.43
C ARG A 436 -5.46 2.16 -6.69
N MET A 437 -5.21 3.47 -6.68
CA MET A 437 -5.41 4.39 -7.78
C MET A 437 -4.41 5.56 -7.75
N GLY A 438 -4.15 6.14 -8.91
CA GLY A 438 -3.14 7.17 -9.10
C GLY A 438 -1.76 6.63 -8.78
N SER A 439 -0.97 7.42 -8.07
CA SER A 439 0.35 7.07 -7.54
C SER A 439 0.25 5.85 -6.60
N ASP A 440 -0.83 5.74 -5.83
CA ASP A 440 -1.08 4.58 -4.96
C ASP A 440 -1.56 3.33 -5.72
N SER A 441 -1.66 3.33 -7.06
CA SER A 441 -2.03 2.11 -7.83
C SER A 441 -1.13 0.91 -7.51
N PHE A 442 0.14 1.20 -7.18
CA PHE A 442 1.17 0.22 -6.83
C PHE A 442 1.41 0.10 -5.31
N ALA A 443 0.55 0.70 -4.48
CA ALA A 443 0.45 0.33 -3.08
C ALA A 443 -0.10 -1.12 -2.99
N PRO A 444 0.32 -1.91 -1.99
CA PRO A 444 0.02 -3.34 -1.95
C PRO A 444 -1.47 -3.63 -1.71
N ASP A 445 -2.21 -2.74 -1.04
CA ASP A 445 -3.60 -2.97 -0.65
C ASP A 445 -4.42 -1.66 -0.61
N SER A 446 -5.75 -1.77 -0.49
CA SER A 446 -6.67 -0.65 -0.27
C SER A 446 -7.35 -0.78 1.09
N GLY A 447 -7.37 0.26 1.92
CA GLY A 447 -7.96 0.15 3.26
C GLY A 447 -7.60 1.32 4.17
N VAL A 448 -7.82 1.15 5.46
CA VAL A 448 -7.51 2.17 6.47
C VAL A 448 -6.12 1.94 7.04
N ILE A 449 -5.27 2.98 6.98
CA ILE A 449 -3.97 3.01 7.65
C ILE A 449 -4.08 3.84 8.93
N ILE A 450 -3.62 3.27 10.03
CA ILE A 450 -3.50 3.95 11.33
C ILE A 450 -2.01 4.02 11.65
N ALA A 451 -1.50 5.21 11.97
CA ALA A 451 -0.10 5.39 12.31
C ALA A 451 0.08 6.31 13.53
N LYS A 452 1.06 6.01 14.38
CA LYS A 452 1.58 6.97 15.35
C LYS A 452 2.54 7.91 14.64
N THR A 453 2.49 9.21 14.95
CA THR A 453 3.31 10.20 14.27
C THR A 453 3.93 11.24 15.20
N LYS A 454 5.11 11.74 14.83
CA LYS A 454 5.84 12.83 15.50
C LYS A 454 5.79 14.09 14.64
N ASN A 455 5.70 15.23 15.30
CA ASN A 455 5.74 16.54 14.64
C ASN A 455 7.13 16.85 14.07
N LYS A 456 8.18 16.34 14.73
CA LYS A 456 9.59 16.47 14.28
C LYS A 456 10.05 15.22 13.54
N ASP A 457 11.01 15.39 12.64
CA ASP A 457 11.62 14.30 11.87
C ASP A 457 12.66 13.57 12.71
N ASN A 458 12.20 12.90 13.76
CA ASN A 458 13.03 12.06 14.62
C ASN A 458 12.65 10.59 14.42
N ALA A 459 13.26 9.96 13.41
CA ALA A 459 12.91 8.62 12.94
C ALA A 459 12.95 7.55 14.06
N PRO A 460 11.95 6.66 14.17
CA PRO A 460 10.70 6.67 13.39
C PRO A 460 9.81 7.85 13.81
N PHE A 461 9.44 8.68 12.85
CA PHE A 461 8.49 9.79 13.04
C PHE A 461 7.11 9.48 12.47
N GLU A 462 6.97 8.40 11.71
CA GLU A 462 5.70 7.74 11.40
C GLU A 462 5.86 6.24 11.67
N TRP A 463 4.87 5.60 12.27
CA TRP A 463 4.90 4.16 12.56
C TRP A 463 3.52 3.56 12.40
N ILE A 464 3.36 2.67 11.42
CA ILE A 464 2.08 2.01 11.13
C ILE A 464 1.74 1.02 12.24
N VAL A 465 0.49 1.09 12.70
CA VAL A 465 -0.16 0.03 13.46
C VAL A 465 -0.50 -1.07 12.46
N ASP A 466 0.18 -2.21 12.59
CA ASP A 466 0.00 -3.33 11.70
C ASP A 466 -1.23 -4.16 12.09
N ALA A 467 -2.22 -4.21 11.19
CA ALA A 467 -3.42 -5.02 11.42
C ALA A 467 -3.11 -6.54 11.43
N ASN A 468 -2.05 -6.95 10.74
CA ASN A 468 -1.57 -8.33 10.58
C ASN A 468 -0.08 -8.47 10.98
N PRO A 469 0.28 -8.30 12.27
CA PRO A 469 1.69 -8.21 12.71
C PRO A 469 2.51 -9.51 12.63
N ALA A 470 1.94 -10.57 12.07
CA ALA A 470 2.67 -11.83 11.86
C ALA A 470 3.63 -11.65 10.68
N ASP A 471 4.68 -12.47 10.63
CA ASP A 471 5.53 -12.50 9.45
C ASP A 471 4.67 -12.88 8.22
N ILE A 472 4.74 -12.06 7.17
CA ILE A 472 3.97 -12.25 5.95
C ILE A 472 4.39 -13.53 5.19
N GLY A 473 5.55 -14.11 5.52
CA GLY A 473 6.00 -15.40 4.98
C GLY A 473 6.35 -15.36 3.49
N MET A 474 6.71 -14.19 2.98
CA MET A 474 7.01 -13.96 1.57
C MET A 474 8.44 -14.41 1.21
N THR A 475 8.57 -15.04 0.04
CA THR A 475 9.88 -15.27 -0.58
C THR A 475 10.31 -14.00 -1.30
N ASP A 476 11.53 -13.55 -1.01
CA ASP A 476 12.19 -12.43 -1.67
C ASP A 476 12.65 -12.84 -3.08
N TYR A 477 13.53 -13.85 -3.13
CA TYR A 477 14.09 -14.36 -4.38
C TYR A 477 14.47 -15.84 -4.25
N LYS A 478 14.89 -16.44 -5.38
CA LYS A 478 15.54 -17.74 -5.41
C LYS A 478 17.00 -17.60 -5.80
N LYS A 479 17.88 -18.25 -5.04
CA LYS A 479 19.32 -18.35 -5.37
C LYS A 479 19.53 -19.13 -6.68
N PRO A 480 20.74 -19.09 -7.27
CA PRO A 480 21.05 -19.87 -8.47
C PRO A 480 20.86 -21.39 -8.30
N ASP A 481 20.99 -21.90 -7.08
CA ASP A 481 20.74 -23.32 -6.74
C ASP A 481 19.26 -23.66 -6.54
N GLY A 482 18.36 -22.68 -6.68
CA GLY A 482 16.90 -22.82 -6.49
C GLY A 482 16.41 -22.60 -5.06
N THR A 483 17.29 -22.38 -4.09
CA THR A 483 16.91 -22.13 -2.69
C THR A 483 16.12 -20.83 -2.57
N ALA A 484 14.91 -20.91 -2.01
CA ALA A 484 14.09 -19.74 -1.70
C ALA A 484 14.68 -18.98 -0.50
N VAL A 485 14.79 -17.65 -0.63
CA VAL A 485 15.23 -16.75 0.43
C VAL A 485 14.03 -15.93 0.88
N PRO A 486 13.61 -16.00 2.16
CA PRO A 486 12.51 -15.18 2.66
C PRO A 486 12.95 -13.73 2.84
N ILE A 487 11.99 -12.81 2.76
CA ILE A 487 12.25 -11.42 3.17
C ILE A 487 12.52 -11.36 4.70
N PRO A 488 13.46 -10.53 5.18
CA PRO A 488 13.67 -10.35 6.61
C PRO A 488 12.50 -9.58 7.26
N ILE A 489 12.40 -9.62 8.60
CA ILE A 489 11.41 -8.83 9.35
C ILE A 489 11.55 -7.30 9.14
N GLY A 490 12.73 -6.85 8.75
CA GLY A 490 12.98 -5.45 8.42
C GLY A 490 12.59 -5.06 7.00
N ASP A 491 12.25 -6.00 6.13
CA ASP A 491 11.78 -5.69 4.78
C ASP A 491 10.47 -4.90 4.84
N TYR A 492 10.29 -3.98 3.89
CA TYR A 492 9.10 -3.14 3.86
C TYR A 492 7.83 -3.90 3.50
N ARG A 493 7.95 -4.98 2.71
CA ARG A 493 6.83 -5.82 2.28
C ARG A 493 6.19 -6.59 3.44
N GLN A 494 6.82 -6.61 4.62
CA GLN A 494 6.19 -7.06 5.87
C GLN A 494 4.95 -6.25 6.24
N LEU A 495 4.76 -5.04 5.68
CA LEU A 495 3.54 -4.24 5.88
C LEU A 495 2.56 -4.31 4.69
N ASN A 496 2.73 -5.23 3.74
CA ASN A 496 1.85 -5.27 2.56
C ASN A 496 0.38 -5.52 2.92
N ASP A 497 0.11 -6.23 4.01
CA ASP A 497 -1.22 -6.56 4.51
C ASP A 497 -1.61 -5.80 5.79
N ALA A 498 -0.94 -4.66 6.05
CA ALA A 498 -1.13 -3.88 7.28
C ALA A 498 -2.46 -3.10 7.34
N ALA A 499 -3.19 -2.96 6.23
CA ALA A 499 -4.39 -2.14 6.14
C ALA A 499 -5.59 -2.76 6.86
N PHE A 500 -6.28 -1.97 7.67
CA PHE A 500 -7.54 -2.37 8.31
C PHE A 500 -8.70 -2.35 7.30
N LYS A 501 -9.66 -3.26 7.50
CA LYS A 501 -10.82 -3.49 6.61
C LYS A 501 -12.12 -3.28 7.34
N ALA A 502 -13.22 -3.08 6.61
CA ALA A 502 -14.55 -3.11 7.21
C ALA A 502 -15.15 -4.52 7.18
N GLY A 503 -15.94 -4.86 8.20
CA GLY A 503 -16.76 -6.08 8.22
C GLY A 503 -16.00 -7.38 8.50
N THR A 504 -16.75 -8.49 8.45
CA THR A 504 -16.22 -9.83 8.79
C THR A 504 -15.87 -10.63 7.54
N GLY A 505 -14.95 -11.58 7.69
CA GLY A 505 -14.46 -12.40 6.59
C GLY A 505 -13.53 -11.67 5.62
N SER A 506 -13.26 -10.38 5.87
CA SER A 506 -12.25 -9.57 5.18
C SER A 506 -10.84 -10.04 5.51
N ALA A 507 -9.86 -9.64 4.70
CA ALA A 507 -8.47 -10.08 4.83
C ALA A 507 -7.73 -9.55 6.07
N SER A 508 -8.30 -8.56 6.76
CA SER A 508 -7.70 -7.96 7.95
C SER A 508 -8.75 -7.50 8.96
N LYS A 509 -8.28 -7.06 10.14
CA LYS A 509 -9.12 -6.61 11.26
C LYS A 509 -9.85 -5.32 10.92
N TYR A 510 -10.96 -5.10 11.63
CA TYR A 510 -11.77 -3.89 11.55
C TYR A 510 -11.64 -2.98 12.78
N GLU A 511 -10.78 -3.33 13.74
CA GLU A 511 -10.59 -2.55 14.95
C GLU A 511 -9.18 -2.63 15.53
N TYR A 512 -8.80 -1.57 16.24
CA TYR A 512 -7.56 -1.48 17.01
C TYR A 512 -7.84 -0.79 18.34
N THR A 513 -7.26 -1.30 19.43
CA THR A 513 -7.35 -0.68 20.76
C THR A 513 -5.94 -0.45 21.28
N ASP A 514 -5.64 0.81 21.63
CA ASP A 514 -4.44 1.19 22.35
C ASP A 514 -4.83 1.48 23.81
N GLU A 515 -4.61 0.48 24.66
CA GLU A 515 -4.91 0.55 26.10
C GLU A 515 -4.05 1.60 26.83
N ALA A 516 -2.83 1.86 26.35
CA ALA A 516 -1.92 2.80 26.98
C ALA A 516 -2.36 4.23 26.70
N ASN A 517 -2.69 4.53 25.43
CA ASN A 517 -3.22 5.83 25.03
C ASN A 517 -4.73 5.96 25.20
N LYS A 518 -5.42 4.96 25.78
CA LYS A 518 -6.87 5.03 26.05
C LYS A 518 -7.71 5.33 24.81
N LEU A 519 -7.31 4.78 23.66
CA LEU A 519 -7.96 5.00 22.37
C LEU A 519 -8.48 3.69 21.79
N LYS A 520 -9.62 3.76 21.11
CA LYS A 520 -10.21 2.68 20.31
C LYS A 520 -10.57 3.21 18.93
N PHE A 521 -10.16 2.47 17.91
CA PHE A 521 -10.38 2.75 16.50
C PHE A 521 -11.28 1.65 15.92
N LEU A 522 -12.33 2.04 15.20
CA LEU A 522 -13.31 1.11 14.62
C LEU A 522 -13.56 1.47 13.15
N VAL A 523 -13.22 0.59 12.23
CA VAL A 523 -13.51 0.69 10.80
C VAL A 523 -14.90 0.09 10.56
N SER A 524 -15.90 0.97 10.63
CA SER A 524 -17.30 0.58 10.77
C SER A 524 -18.04 0.38 9.47
N ASP A 525 -17.57 0.97 8.37
CA ASP A 525 -18.23 0.89 7.07
C ASP A 525 -17.24 1.13 5.93
N VAL A 526 -17.58 0.63 4.74
CA VAL A 526 -16.84 0.83 3.50
C VAL A 526 -17.82 1.14 2.38
N GLU A 527 -17.49 2.15 1.56
CA GLU A 527 -18.26 2.51 0.40
C GLU A 527 -17.33 2.78 -0.78
N ARG A 528 -17.64 2.20 -1.92
CA ARG A 528 -17.11 2.63 -3.21
C ARG A 528 -18.25 3.25 -4.00
N ASP A 529 -18.19 4.55 -4.26
CA ASP A 529 -19.28 5.26 -4.91
C ASP A 529 -19.39 4.89 -6.41
N SER A 530 -20.40 5.42 -7.08
CA SER A 530 -20.63 5.17 -8.51
C SER A 530 -19.50 5.65 -9.45
N LYS A 531 -18.60 6.53 -8.96
CA LYS A 531 -17.43 7.01 -9.70
C LYS A 531 -16.19 6.17 -9.38
N GLY A 532 -16.30 5.21 -8.47
CA GLY A 532 -15.20 4.38 -8.01
C GLY A 532 -14.43 4.97 -6.83
N VAL A 533 -14.87 6.04 -6.18
CA VAL A 533 -14.16 6.63 -5.04
C VAL A 533 -14.37 5.77 -3.80
N LEU A 534 -13.29 5.28 -3.21
CA LEU A 534 -13.30 4.53 -1.95
C LEU A 534 -13.37 5.48 -0.76
N SER A 535 -14.20 5.14 0.21
CA SER A 535 -14.27 5.79 1.51
C SER A 535 -14.60 4.79 2.61
N TYR A 536 -14.09 5.05 3.82
CA TYR A 536 -14.42 4.29 5.02
C TYR A 536 -15.06 5.19 6.06
N VAL A 537 -15.92 4.63 6.92
CA VAL A 537 -16.35 5.32 8.14
C VAL A 537 -15.53 4.79 9.31
N VAL A 538 -14.74 5.67 9.91
CA VAL A 538 -13.89 5.34 11.07
C VAL A 538 -14.43 6.04 12.32
N THR A 539 -14.60 5.28 13.40
CA THR A 539 -14.88 5.82 14.74
C THR A 539 -13.61 5.83 15.58
N VAL A 540 -13.30 6.96 16.23
CA VAL A 540 -12.28 7.07 17.27
C VAL A 540 -12.96 7.38 18.61
N ALA A 541 -12.69 6.56 19.62
CA ALA A 541 -13.29 6.66 20.94
C ALA A 541 -12.23 6.65 22.05
N SER A 542 -12.56 7.27 23.19
CA SER A 542 -11.79 7.11 24.43
C SER A 542 -12.22 5.85 25.18
N LEU A 543 -11.30 5.22 25.91
CA LEU A 543 -11.60 4.16 26.87
C LEU A 543 -12.09 4.69 28.23
N ASP A 544 -11.90 5.99 28.50
CA ASP A 544 -12.17 6.60 29.82
C ASP A 544 -13.52 7.32 29.89
N GLY A 545 -14.22 7.48 28.76
CA GLY A 545 -15.50 8.16 28.73
C GLY A 545 -16.12 8.28 27.33
N ALA A 546 -17.40 8.65 27.30
CA ALA A 546 -18.19 8.73 26.08
C ALA A 546 -18.94 10.07 25.91
N GLY A 547 -18.56 11.09 26.68
CA GLY A 547 -19.19 12.40 26.67
C GLY A 547 -20.63 12.43 27.17
N ALA A 548 -21.25 13.61 27.08
CA ALA A 548 -22.55 13.88 27.71
C ALA A 548 -23.78 13.38 26.92
N GLN A 549 -23.62 13.00 25.64
CA GLN A 549 -24.75 12.62 24.78
C GLN A 549 -25.50 11.41 25.38
N ALA A 550 -26.82 11.39 25.28
CA ALA A 550 -27.60 10.25 25.76
C ALA A 550 -27.53 9.12 24.74
N ARG A 551 -27.05 7.94 25.14
CA ARG A 551 -27.02 6.75 24.28
C ARG A 551 -28.34 6.01 24.35
N GLY A 552 -28.72 5.41 23.22
CA GLY A 552 -29.97 4.67 23.08
C GLY A 552 -29.99 3.93 21.76
N VAL A 553 -30.58 2.74 21.76
CA VAL A 553 -30.73 1.91 20.56
C VAL A 553 -32.09 1.22 20.59
N SER A 554 -32.70 1.10 19.42
CA SER A 554 -33.83 0.22 19.18
C SER A 554 -33.54 -0.64 17.95
N LEU A 555 -33.85 -1.92 18.03
CA LEU A 555 -33.81 -2.84 16.90
C LEU A 555 -35.23 -3.22 16.52
N TRP A 556 -35.61 -3.03 15.27
CA TRP A 556 -36.92 -3.45 14.78
C TRP A 556 -36.88 -4.87 14.22
N PRO A 557 -37.98 -5.64 14.32
CA PRO A 557 -38.08 -6.96 13.69
C PRO A 557 -37.81 -6.87 12.19
N SER A 558 -37.10 -7.87 11.68
CA SER A 558 -36.98 -8.05 10.23
C SER A 558 -38.25 -8.70 9.68
N ALA A 559 -38.60 -8.41 8.43
CA ALA A 559 -39.57 -9.22 7.71
C ALA A 559 -39.07 -10.68 7.62
N PRO A 560 -39.97 -11.68 7.56
CA PRO A 560 -39.55 -13.06 7.38
C PRO A 560 -38.67 -13.24 6.15
N ALA A 561 -37.58 -14.00 6.31
CA ALA A 561 -36.62 -14.28 5.25
C ALA A 561 -36.85 -15.68 4.68
N PHE A 562 -36.87 -15.81 3.37
CA PHE A 562 -37.00 -17.10 2.70
C PHE A 562 -35.66 -17.51 2.11
N ALA A 563 -35.14 -18.64 2.56
CA ALA A 563 -33.87 -19.17 2.13
C ALA A 563 -33.96 -19.61 0.67
N LYS A 564 -33.09 -19.05 -0.17
CA LYS A 564 -32.88 -19.53 -1.54
C LYS A 564 -31.62 -20.38 -1.52
N GLN A 565 -31.74 -21.65 -1.94
CA GLN A 565 -30.62 -22.61 -1.90
C GLN A 565 -29.98 -22.69 -0.50
N GLY A 566 -30.81 -22.70 0.55
CA GLY A 566 -30.37 -22.79 1.94
C GLY A 566 -29.82 -21.50 2.56
N LEU A 567 -29.78 -20.37 1.86
CA LEU A 567 -29.33 -19.08 2.41
C LEU A 567 -30.48 -18.08 2.53
N ALA A 568 -30.79 -17.65 3.76
CA ALA A 568 -31.71 -16.57 4.08
C ALA A 568 -30.94 -15.31 4.53
N SER A 569 -31.51 -14.13 4.29
CA SER A 569 -30.93 -12.84 4.75
C SER A 569 -31.97 -12.05 5.51
N CYS A 570 -31.68 -11.78 6.77
CA CYS A 570 -32.51 -11.00 7.68
C CYS A 570 -31.96 -9.57 7.76
N SER A 571 -32.77 -8.59 7.39
CA SER A 571 -32.41 -7.16 7.43
C SER A 571 -33.14 -6.48 8.59
N PHE A 572 -32.38 -6.04 9.60
CA PHE A 572 -32.88 -5.43 10.82
C PHE A 572 -32.66 -3.92 10.76
N PRO A 573 -33.71 -3.10 10.87
CA PRO A 573 -33.54 -1.66 11.08
C PRO A 573 -32.92 -1.40 12.46
N VAL A 574 -31.78 -0.70 12.47
CA VAL A 574 -31.12 -0.21 13.68
C VAL A 574 -31.44 1.28 13.82
N LEU A 575 -32.13 1.65 14.90
CA LEU A 575 -32.50 3.04 15.18
C LEU A 575 -31.67 3.56 16.35
N ASN A 576 -30.98 4.67 16.15
CA ASN A 576 -30.33 5.39 17.25
C ASN A 576 -31.36 6.27 17.94
N THR A 577 -31.88 5.79 19.08
CA THR A 577 -32.85 6.52 19.91
C THR A 577 -32.19 7.47 20.91
N GLY A 578 -30.85 7.56 20.87
CA GLY A 578 -30.09 8.50 21.66
C GLY A 578 -30.34 9.95 21.26
N ASN A 579 -29.80 10.87 22.05
CA ASN A 579 -29.91 12.30 21.85
C ASN A 579 -28.53 12.93 21.92
N ALA A 580 -28.16 13.68 20.88
CA ALA A 580 -26.87 14.35 20.75
C ALA A 580 -26.61 15.43 21.83
N LYS A 581 -27.66 15.89 22.54
CA LYS A 581 -27.61 16.99 23.52
C LYS A 581 -26.87 18.23 23.00
N GLY A 582 -27.12 18.59 21.74
CA GLY A 582 -26.49 19.73 21.08
C GLY A 582 -25.13 19.43 20.41
N ALA A 583 -24.58 18.22 20.54
CA ALA A 583 -23.39 17.82 19.81
C ALA A 583 -23.65 17.81 18.30
N ALA A 584 -22.79 18.48 17.54
CA ALA A 584 -22.79 18.49 16.09
C ALA A 584 -21.83 17.43 15.54
N ALA A 585 -21.86 17.23 14.22
CA ALA A 585 -20.82 16.44 13.56
C ALA A 585 -19.42 17.01 13.91
N PRO A 586 -18.42 16.16 14.14
CA PRO A 586 -18.43 14.69 13.95
C PRO A 586 -18.77 13.87 15.24
N TYR A 587 -19.40 14.49 16.24
CA TYR A 587 -19.79 13.87 17.53
C TYR A 587 -21.27 13.48 17.61
N ASN A 588 -21.98 13.50 16.48
CA ASN A 588 -23.42 13.35 16.39
C ASN A 588 -23.86 11.92 16.02
N THR A 589 -23.02 10.92 16.30
CA THR A 589 -23.26 9.50 16.02
C THR A 589 -23.10 8.64 17.27
N ASP A 590 -23.65 7.44 17.21
CA ASP A 590 -23.27 6.33 18.07
C ASP A 590 -22.88 5.13 17.20
N THR A 591 -21.97 4.30 17.71
CA THR A 591 -21.50 3.10 17.01
C THR A 591 -21.93 1.88 17.81
N TYR A 592 -22.62 0.95 17.16
CA TYR A 592 -23.13 -0.27 17.77
C TYR A 592 -22.30 -1.48 17.39
N ARG A 593 -21.94 -2.30 18.38
CA ARG A 593 -21.50 -3.69 18.18
C ARG A 593 -22.71 -4.56 17.89
N LEU A 594 -22.66 -5.32 16.82
CA LEU A 594 -23.69 -6.25 16.42
C LEU A 594 -23.24 -7.68 16.73
N SER A 595 -24.16 -8.51 17.21
CA SER A 595 -23.98 -9.96 17.31
C SER A 595 -25.24 -10.67 16.84
N ALA A 596 -25.07 -11.78 16.11
CA ALA A 596 -26.19 -12.57 15.60
C ALA A 596 -26.04 -14.04 15.98
N SER A 597 -27.16 -14.69 16.29
CA SER A 597 -27.18 -16.10 16.67
C SER A 597 -28.50 -16.77 16.32
N THR A 598 -28.50 -18.10 16.31
CA THR A 598 -29.71 -18.92 16.20
C THR A 598 -29.55 -20.19 17.03
N SER A 599 -30.65 -20.69 17.58
CA SER A 599 -30.70 -21.98 18.27
C SER A 599 -31.29 -23.10 17.40
N ALA A 600 -31.65 -22.81 16.15
CA ALA A 600 -32.24 -23.78 15.24
C ALA A 600 -31.20 -24.81 14.78
N LYS A 601 -31.58 -26.08 14.78
CA LYS A 601 -30.67 -27.17 14.46
C LYS A 601 -30.24 -27.08 13.00
N GLY A 602 -28.94 -27.19 12.75
CA GLY A 602 -28.38 -27.19 11.40
C GLY A 602 -28.41 -25.83 10.71
N TRP A 603 -28.53 -24.73 11.46
CA TRP A 603 -28.37 -23.38 10.94
C TRP A 603 -27.10 -22.72 11.50
N GLU A 604 -26.38 -22.01 10.63
CA GLU A 604 -25.29 -21.11 10.97
C GLU A 604 -25.71 -19.68 10.65
N VAL A 605 -25.28 -18.69 11.44
CA VAL A 605 -25.55 -17.27 11.19
C VAL A 605 -24.24 -16.50 11.14
N ARG A 606 -24.12 -15.60 10.16
CA ARG A 606 -22.98 -14.69 10.02
C ARG A 606 -23.44 -13.25 9.80
N LEU A 607 -22.71 -12.32 10.38
CA LEU A 607 -22.85 -10.90 10.13
C LEU A 607 -21.80 -10.48 9.10
N PRO A 608 -22.19 -9.89 7.95
CA PRO A 608 -21.22 -9.31 7.02
C PRO A 608 -20.52 -8.08 7.63
N ASN A 609 -21.17 -7.40 8.58
CA ASN A 609 -20.59 -6.32 9.36
C ASN A 609 -21.00 -6.44 10.83
N GLU A 610 -20.02 -6.38 11.74
CA GLU A 610 -20.23 -6.41 13.19
C GLU A 610 -20.36 -5.02 13.81
N LEU A 611 -20.24 -3.97 12.99
CA LEU A 611 -20.36 -2.58 13.41
C LEU A 611 -21.48 -1.88 12.65
N SER A 612 -22.13 -0.93 13.31
CA SER A 612 -23.08 -0.02 12.67
C SER A 612 -23.00 1.35 13.33
N THR A 613 -22.47 2.32 12.61
CA THR A 613 -22.43 3.73 13.04
C THR A 613 -23.66 4.47 12.54
N VAL A 614 -24.41 5.09 13.46
CA VAL A 614 -25.71 5.69 13.16
C VAL A 614 -25.81 7.08 13.81
N PRO A 615 -26.17 8.14 13.05
CA PRO A 615 -26.45 9.46 13.61
C PRO A 615 -27.55 9.42 14.68
N PHE A 616 -27.49 10.29 15.70
CA PHE A 616 -28.57 10.41 16.69
C PHE A 616 -29.92 10.73 16.02
N GLY A 617 -30.97 9.99 16.36
CA GLY A 617 -32.29 10.05 15.70
C GLY A 617 -32.31 9.43 14.30
N GLY A 618 -31.17 8.99 13.78
CA GLY A 618 -31.01 8.32 12.49
C GLY A 618 -31.21 6.82 12.57
N ARG A 619 -31.17 6.17 11.40
CA ARG A 619 -31.30 4.72 11.25
C ARG A 619 -30.30 4.16 10.25
N SER A 620 -29.94 2.89 10.43
CA SER A 620 -29.21 2.07 9.47
C SER A 620 -29.91 0.71 9.30
N SER A 621 -29.33 -0.17 8.47
CA SER A 621 -29.80 -1.54 8.30
C SER A 621 -28.67 -2.52 8.59
N ALA A 622 -28.89 -3.42 9.55
CA ALA A 622 -27.98 -4.52 9.85
C ALA A 622 -28.47 -5.80 9.18
N THR A 623 -27.64 -6.44 8.37
CA THR A 623 -27.98 -7.71 7.71
C THR A 623 -27.36 -8.87 8.48
N ALA A 624 -28.13 -9.93 8.74
CA ALA A 624 -27.62 -11.22 9.21
C ALA A 624 -27.96 -12.30 8.18
N HIS A 625 -26.95 -13.03 7.73
CA HIS A 625 -27.13 -14.15 6.83
C HIS A 625 -27.28 -15.43 7.64
N ALA A 626 -28.31 -16.22 7.34
CA ALA A 626 -28.58 -17.50 8.00
C ALA A 626 -28.55 -18.61 6.95
N LYS A 627 -27.66 -19.58 7.14
CA LYS A 627 -27.43 -20.69 6.23
C LYS A 627 -27.85 -22.00 6.87
N ARG A 628 -28.74 -22.72 6.20
CA ARG A 628 -29.20 -24.05 6.60
C ARG A 628 -28.34 -25.14 5.95
N ALA A 629 -27.82 -26.03 6.76
CA ALA A 629 -27.18 -27.27 6.33
C ALA A 629 -28.22 -28.35 5.96
N ALA A 630 -27.81 -29.36 5.20
CA ALA A 630 -28.66 -30.50 4.90
C ALA A 630 -29.16 -31.16 6.20
N GLY A 631 -30.47 -31.42 6.30
CA GLY A 631 -31.10 -32.00 7.49
C GLY A 631 -31.31 -31.05 8.68
N GLY A 632 -31.07 -29.74 8.52
CA GLY A 632 -31.43 -28.73 9.52
C GLY A 632 -32.94 -28.50 9.65
N ASP A 633 -33.37 -27.71 10.64
CA ASP A 633 -34.79 -27.35 10.81
C ASP A 633 -35.30 -26.52 9.62
N HIS A 634 -36.58 -26.63 9.27
CA HIS A 634 -37.17 -25.82 8.19
C HIS A 634 -37.37 -24.35 8.57
N VAL A 635 -37.32 -24.05 9.87
CA VAL A 635 -37.52 -22.70 10.43
C VAL A 635 -36.36 -22.40 11.37
N ALA A 636 -35.82 -21.20 11.26
CA ALA A 636 -34.86 -20.67 12.22
C ALA A 636 -35.29 -19.31 12.73
N HIS A 637 -35.11 -19.08 14.03
CA HIS A 637 -35.21 -17.76 14.63
C HIS A 637 -33.80 -17.18 14.74
N VAL A 638 -33.53 -16.17 13.93
CA VAL A 638 -32.27 -15.42 13.93
C VAL A 638 -32.43 -14.27 14.90
N LYS A 639 -31.66 -14.29 15.99
CA LYS A 639 -31.56 -13.22 16.98
C LYS A 639 -30.46 -12.25 16.54
N LEU A 640 -30.75 -10.96 16.50
CA LEU A 640 -29.75 -9.89 16.38
C LEU A 640 -29.74 -9.08 17.68
N THR A 641 -28.54 -8.77 18.18
CA THR A 641 -28.31 -7.87 19.31
C THR A 641 -27.46 -6.70 18.85
N ALA A 642 -27.82 -5.48 19.24
CA ALA A 642 -27.04 -4.27 19.02
C ALA A 642 -26.73 -3.62 20.37
N THR A 643 -25.46 -3.34 20.63
CA THR A 643 -24.97 -2.76 21.89
C THR A 643 -24.14 -1.53 21.58
N SER A 644 -24.45 -0.39 22.21
CA SER A 644 -23.65 0.83 22.04
C SER A 644 -22.23 0.61 22.56
N ILE A 645 -21.23 0.98 21.76
CA ILE A 645 -19.82 0.98 22.18
C ILE A 645 -19.59 2.03 23.27
N ALA A 646 -20.30 3.16 23.17
CA ALA A 646 -20.19 4.28 24.11
C ALA A 646 -20.89 4.01 25.45
N ASP A 647 -21.96 3.21 25.47
CA ASP A 647 -22.68 2.83 26.69
C ASP A 647 -23.21 1.38 26.55
N PRO A 648 -22.45 0.38 27.03
CA PRO A 648 -22.84 -1.03 26.91
C PRO A 648 -24.18 -1.39 27.58
N ALA A 649 -24.68 -0.57 28.52
CA ALA A 649 -26.00 -0.76 29.11
C ALA A 649 -27.14 -0.47 28.12
N LYS A 650 -26.85 0.23 27.01
CA LYS A 650 -27.79 0.45 25.90
C LYS A 650 -27.65 -0.68 24.90
N THR A 651 -28.46 -1.70 25.12
CA THR A 651 -28.55 -2.88 24.27
C THR A 651 -29.99 -3.11 23.83
N ALA A 652 -30.18 -3.46 22.56
CA ALA A 652 -31.46 -3.91 22.02
C ALA A 652 -31.31 -5.28 21.35
N THR A 653 -32.39 -6.04 21.31
CA THR A 653 -32.47 -7.34 20.64
C THR A 653 -33.70 -7.38 19.76
N SER A 654 -33.59 -8.00 18.60
CA SER A 654 -34.74 -8.32 17.76
C SER A 654 -34.57 -9.65 17.04
N PHE A 655 -35.63 -10.11 16.38
CA PHE A 655 -35.71 -11.43 15.76
C PHE A 655 -36.17 -11.35 14.31
N CYS A 656 -35.70 -12.32 13.53
CA CYS A 656 -36.13 -12.61 12.18
C CYS A 656 -36.47 -14.10 12.10
N THR A 657 -37.56 -14.43 11.41
CA THR A 657 -37.87 -15.83 11.11
C THR A 657 -37.38 -16.16 9.71
N ALA A 658 -36.45 -17.11 9.62
CA ALA A 658 -35.92 -17.62 8.36
C ALA A 658 -36.57 -18.98 8.03
N PHE A 659 -37.13 -19.10 6.82
CA PHE A 659 -37.76 -20.32 6.32
C PHE A 659 -36.88 -20.96 5.25
N ALA A 660 -36.73 -22.28 5.26
CA ALA A 660 -36.04 -23.03 4.21
C ALA A 660 -36.81 -24.32 3.91
N PHE A 661 -37.28 -24.46 2.67
CA PHE A 661 -38.06 -25.61 2.20
C PHE A 661 -37.19 -26.59 1.43
#